data_AF-A0A4D9DME0-F1
#
_entry.id   AF-A0A4D9DME0-F1
#
_cell.length_a   1.000
_cell.length_b   1.000
_cell.length_c   1.000
_cell.angle_alpha   90.00
_cell.angle_beta   90.00
_cell.angle_gamma   90.00
#
_symmetry.space_group_name_H-M   'P 1'
#
loop_
_entity.id
_entity.type
_entity.pdbx_description
1 polymer ?
#
loop_
_entity_poly.entity_id
_entity_poly.type
_entity_poly.pdbx_seq_one_letter_code
_entity_poly.pdbx_strand_id
1 'polypeptide(L)'
;MTMKAPGWKQASPAAASSPFHPEAPSCSLTCWLLPTSSLGLCALVPSRFSSCPDRFFCVFSAGDDSSLLRALGLFPFSTRLGTRPTLPRPSCLLPGTARSRLGSVLVGDGRRVVLGFALPWECGGCLTRPDNAFRVRGVILPHAVLLSDLSGRLGPQPTRSPHGGKGRRAWASSLPLGRAGTVTRWGPSQVSLPLIRYLRWWYRKTHVEKKCPVIDLFNPLPLRQIYGCPLGGFGGGTITRGWRGEFCRWQLNPGVYHYKTVVADQFTVCLRRKGQTVYQQVLSVERPSVLQGWNWGYCGHYAFYHALYPRAWTVYQLPGQDVWLTCRQVSPIIPHDYQDTSLPVGVFVWELENGGDEAVDVSIMLTLRNGTGTKEDKRGGHWNEPFSLEKEGARVSGVLLHHCSPVNPYTLAISAREQAGTGVTHFTAFNPAGTGQAVWQDLLQDGRLGSPAGKGSLTEKGEVTAAAVCASCTVPARGHRTLELGLAWDMPRIHFGSKEKLHLRRYTRYFGSAGDACPALSHYALTHYEQWEEKIESWQRPILESSHLPPWYKSALFNELYFLADGGTLWLELPPEACAEDVQGPAGAGLSQIFPVLREYGRFAYLEGQEYRMYNTYDVHFYASFALAMLWPKLEISLQYDIAAAVLNEDTQPRLYLMNGQTAQVKLKNVVPHDIGEPEDEPWQRVNAYLIHDTAGWKDLNLKFVLQVYRDYYLTQDTAYLQDMWPVCQAVMDSELKFDTDDDGLIENSGFADQTYDAWVATGASAYCGSLWLAAVCVMCKVAGIVGDGEVLQKYSAIRRKGTEAFERLLWNGKYYNYDSSGGPFSSTVMSDQCAGQWFLRASGLDHGEFQVFPRSHILSALKTIFELNVMGFANGTMGAVNGMRPDGSLDTSSVQSSEAWVGVVYALAATMIQEGLVQEGFHTAEGCYRTVWERLGMAFQTPEAYCQRKLFRSLAYMRPLSIWSMQLALESRACQAPAVAAPHPGQENSLQP
;
A
#
# COMPACT_ATOMS: atom_id res chain seq x y z
N MET A 1 -2.74 11.57 62.70
CA MET A 1 -3.18 12.55 63.73
C MET A 1 -4.51 13.17 63.29
N THR A 2 -5.28 13.72 64.23
CA THR A 2 -6.47 14.57 64.03
C THR A 2 -6.16 15.79 63.13
N MET A 3 -7.07 16.47 62.40
CA MET A 3 -8.56 16.58 62.37
C MET A 3 -9.05 16.65 60.87
N LYS A 4 -10.32 16.72 60.44
CA LYS A 4 -11.68 16.78 61.06
C LYS A 4 -12.77 16.33 60.05
N ALA A 5 -14.04 16.36 60.48
CA ALA A 5 -15.28 16.39 59.69
C ALA A 5 -16.14 17.61 60.18
N PRO A 6 -17.42 17.88 59.79
CA PRO A 6 -18.38 17.09 58.97
C PRO A 6 -19.23 17.91 57.96
N GLY A 7 -20.23 17.28 57.31
CA GLY A 7 -21.24 17.98 56.50
C GLY A 7 -22.26 17.10 55.73
N TRP A 8 -23.08 16.29 56.40
CA TRP A 8 -24.17 15.52 55.77
C TRP A 8 -25.48 16.31 55.67
N LYS A 9 -26.27 16.08 54.60
CA LYS A 9 -27.67 15.56 54.71
C LYS A 9 -28.30 15.21 53.36
N GLN A 10 -29.05 14.10 53.34
CA GLN A 10 -30.00 13.75 52.27
C GLN A 10 -31.40 14.29 52.60
N ALA A 11 -32.24 14.55 51.58
CA ALA A 11 -33.69 14.37 51.64
C ALA A 11 -34.34 14.39 50.24
N SER A 12 -35.25 13.45 50.00
CA SER A 12 -36.40 13.51 49.08
C SER A 12 -37.67 13.36 49.97
N PRO A 13 -38.95 13.61 49.54
CA PRO A 13 -39.56 13.10 48.29
C PRO A 13 -40.74 13.93 47.68
N ALA A 14 -41.44 13.30 46.71
CA ALA A 14 -42.89 13.35 46.44
C ALA A 14 -43.58 14.53 45.68
N ALA A 15 -43.80 14.30 44.37
CA ALA A 15 -45.10 14.13 43.68
C ALA A 15 -46.16 15.27 43.51
N ALA A 16 -47.03 15.07 42.49
CA ALA A 16 -48.20 15.87 42.04
C ALA A 16 -47.88 17.20 41.31
N SER A 17 -48.63 17.66 40.28
CA SER A 17 -49.76 17.10 39.49
C SER A 17 -49.82 17.71 38.06
N SER A 18 -50.65 17.14 37.17
CA SER A 18 -50.90 17.57 35.77
C SER A 18 -52.29 18.24 35.61
N PRO A 19 -52.84 18.52 34.39
CA PRO A 19 -52.26 18.77 33.05
C PRO A 19 -52.74 20.12 32.43
N PHE A 20 -52.34 20.47 31.20
CA PHE A 20 -53.22 21.21 30.24
C PHE A 20 -52.71 21.18 28.78
N HIS A 21 -53.67 21.13 27.85
CA HIS A 21 -53.59 21.14 26.37
C HIS A 21 -55.01 21.51 25.86
N PRO A 22 -55.25 21.80 24.57
CA PRO A 22 -54.43 22.49 23.55
C PRO A 22 -55.18 23.75 23.03
N GLU A 23 -54.71 24.40 21.96
CA GLU A 23 -55.61 24.87 20.87
C GLU A 23 -54.86 25.37 19.62
N ALA A 24 -55.57 25.38 18.49
CA ALA A 24 -55.23 26.06 17.24
C ALA A 24 -56.54 26.55 16.59
N PRO A 25 -56.49 27.57 15.71
CA PRO A 25 -57.16 27.35 14.43
C PRO A 25 -56.44 27.95 13.21
N SER A 26 -56.91 27.51 12.05
CA SER A 26 -56.50 27.88 10.69
C SER A 26 -56.91 29.30 10.25
N CYS A 27 -56.26 29.82 9.22
CA CYS A 27 -56.99 30.43 8.11
C CYS A 27 -56.24 30.24 6.77
N SER A 28 -56.96 30.36 5.65
CA SER A 28 -56.51 29.95 4.30
C SER A 28 -56.62 31.06 3.28
N LEU A 29 -55.84 31.01 2.20
CA LEU A 29 -56.19 31.68 0.95
C LEU A 29 -55.63 30.92 -0.27
N THR A 30 -56.53 30.55 -1.18
CA THR A 30 -56.26 29.71 -2.35
C THR A 30 -56.25 30.57 -3.62
N CYS A 31 -55.41 30.24 -4.60
CA CYS A 31 -55.68 30.58 -5.99
C CYS A 31 -55.12 29.52 -6.95
N TRP A 32 -55.77 29.32 -8.10
CA TRP A 32 -55.50 28.26 -9.06
C TRP A 32 -54.68 28.76 -10.26
N LEU A 33 -53.94 27.86 -10.94
CA LEU A 33 -54.18 27.55 -12.37
C LEU A 33 -53.23 26.45 -12.92
N LEU A 34 -53.82 25.58 -13.73
CA LEU A 34 -53.25 24.54 -14.61
C LEU A 34 -54.19 24.45 -15.84
N PRO A 35 -53.91 23.67 -16.90
CA PRO A 35 -52.66 23.59 -17.68
C PRO A 35 -52.92 23.60 -19.21
N THR A 36 -51.91 23.94 -20.01
CA THR A 36 -51.85 23.66 -21.46
C THR A 36 -50.38 23.58 -21.92
N SER A 37 -49.94 22.87 -22.96
CA SER A 37 -50.32 21.63 -23.66
C SER A 37 -49.69 21.73 -25.06
N SER A 38 -48.83 20.78 -25.43
CA SER A 38 -48.52 20.37 -26.82
C SER A 38 -48.34 21.41 -27.93
N LEU A 39 -47.13 21.49 -28.48
CA LEU A 39 -46.89 21.61 -29.92
C LEU A 39 -45.70 20.72 -30.29
N GLY A 40 -45.65 20.17 -31.50
CA GLY A 40 -44.62 19.21 -31.89
C GLY A 40 -44.42 19.11 -33.41
N LEU A 41 -43.56 18.15 -33.80
CA LEU A 41 -43.29 17.71 -35.17
C LEU A 41 -42.79 18.77 -36.17
N CYS A 42 -41.51 18.63 -36.53
CA CYS A 42 -41.21 18.23 -37.91
C CYS A 42 -39.90 17.43 -37.95
N ALA A 43 -39.78 16.45 -38.85
CA ALA A 43 -38.63 15.54 -38.94
C ALA A 43 -37.83 15.77 -40.23
N LEU A 44 -36.52 15.52 -40.21
CA LEU A 44 -35.71 15.33 -41.42
C LEU A 44 -34.47 14.47 -41.18
N VAL A 45 -34.32 13.46 -42.03
CA VAL A 45 -33.24 12.47 -42.19
C VAL A 45 -33.22 12.19 -43.70
N PRO A 46 -32.08 12.00 -44.42
CA PRO A 46 -30.76 11.48 -44.02
C PRO A 46 -29.61 12.51 -44.28
N SER A 47 -28.31 12.24 -44.11
CA SER A 47 -27.54 11.13 -44.68
C SER A 47 -26.07 11.05 -44.23
N ARG A 48 -25.38 10.00 -44.68
CA ARG A 48 -23.98 9.66 -44.36
C ARG A 48 -23.01 10.70 -44.96
N PHE A 49 -21.90 10.98 -44.26
CA PHE A 49 -20.58 10.93 -44.92
C PHE A 49 -19.46 10.62 -43.93
N SER A 50 -18.43 9.95 -44.42
CA SER A 50 -17.23 9.55 -43.68
C SER A 50 -16.01 10.33 -44.16
N SER A 51 -15.20 10.87 -43.24
CA SER A 51 -13.73 10.97 -43.40
C SER A 51 -13.04 11.58 -42.18
N CYS A 52 -11.83 11.11 -41.92
CA CYS A 52 -10.76 11.90 -41.29
C CYS A 52 -9.90 12.48 -42.45
N PRO A 53 -9.16 13.60 -42.28
CA PRO A 53 -7.82 13.45 -41.71
C PRO A 53 -7.24 14.66 -40.91
N ASP A 54 -6.20 14.33 -40.15
CA ASP A 54 -4.97 15.10 -39.81
C ASP A 54 -4.98 16.61 -39.42
N ARG A 55 -4.36 16.84 -38.25
CA ARG A 55 -3.34 17.87 -37.93
C ARG A 55 -3.64 19.35 -38.13
N PHE A 56 -3.68 20.06 -37.00
CA PHE A 56 -3.05 21.38 -36.87
C PHE A 56 -1.93 21.35 -35.82
N PHE A 57 -0.75 21.84 -36.20
CA PHE A 57 0.32 22.21 -35.26
C PHE A 57 0.09 23.65 -34.81
N CYS A 58 0.05 23.90 -33.50
CA CYS A 58 0.25 25.24 -32.94
C CYS A 58 1.46 25.20 -32.00
N VAL A 59 2.48 26.00 -32.32
CA VAL A 59 3.59 26.30 -31.42
C VAL A 59 3.12 27.41 -30.49
N PHE A 60 3.23 27.20 -29.18
CA PHE A 60 3.13 28.27 -28.20
C PHE A 60 4.47 28.42 -27.46
N SER A 61 4.99 29.64 -27.49
CA SER A 61 6.09 30.07 -26.61
C SER A 61 5.60 30.08 -25.16
N ALA A 62 6.54 29.93 -24.22
CA ALA A 62 6.28 30.33 -22.84
C ALA A 62 5.94 31.83 -22.76
N GLY A 63 5.03 32.19 -21.86
CA GLY A 63 4.57 33.54 -21.56
C GLY A 63 3.84 33.56 -20.21
N ASP A 64 3.90 34.67 -19.48
CA ASP A 64 3.76 34.68 -18.01
C ASP A 64 2.38 34.27 -17.43
N ASP A 65 2.43 33.37 -16.43
CA ASP A 65 1.31 32.94 -15.58
C ASP A 65 0.79 34.05 -14.64
N SER A 66 0.15 35.08 -15.21
CA SER A 66 -0.43 36.19 -14.44
C SER A 66 -1.85 36.61 -14.86
N SER A 67 -2.31 36.14 -16.03
CA SER A 67 -3.65 36.45 -16.56
C SER A 67 -4.75 35.57 -15.97
N LEU A 68 -4.53 34.25 -15.89
CA LEU A 68 -5.54 33.27 -15.48
C LEU A 68 -6.01 33.46 -14.02
N LEU A 69 -5.08 33.81 -13.12
CA LEU A 69 -5.36 33.99 -11.69
C LEU A 69 -6.27 35.20 -11.39
N ARG A 70 -6.28 36.23 -12.25
CA ARG A 70 -7.16 37.40 -12.09
C ARG A 70 -8.62 37.08 -12.38
N ALA A 71 -8.89 36.13 -13.27
CA ALA A 71 -10.25 35.70 -13.61
C ALA A 71 -10.95 34.89 -12.49
N LEU A 72 -10.21 34.41 -11.48
CA LEU A 72 -10.73 33.52 -10.43
C LEU A 72 -11.05 34.21 -9.09
N GLY A 73 -10.87 35.54 -9.01
CA GLY A 73 -11.30 36.36 -7.87
C GLY A 73 -10.45 36.23 -6.60
N LEU A 74 -9.17 35.87 -6.72
CA LEU A 74 -8.32 35.42 -5.59
C LEU A 74 -7.59 36.52 -4.80
N PHE A 75 -8.00 37.79 -4.90
CA PHE A 75 -7.44 38.90 -4.11
C PHE A 75 -8.52 39.90 -3.63
N PRO A 76 -8.61 40.20 -2.31
CA PRO A 76 -9.43 41.30 -1.82
C PRO A 76 -8.73 42.66 -2.00
N PHE A 77 -9.50 43.68 -2.33
CA PHE A 77 -9.02 45.07 -2.34
C PHE A 77 -8.92 45.63 -0.91
N SER A 78 -7.87 46.41 -0.64
CA SER A 78 -7.89 47.44 0.41
C SER A 78 -7.06 48.63 -0.03
N THR A 79 -7.68 49.82 -0.03
CA THR A 79 -7.05 51.08 -0.42
C THR A 79 -7.15 52.10 0.70
N ARG A 80 -6.05 52.76 1.04
CA ARG A 80 -6.00 54.13 1.59
C ARG A 80 -4.60 54.73 1.42
N LEU A 81 -4.54 56.05 1.35
CA LEU A 81 -3.32 56.82 1.05
C LEU A 81 -2.59 57.24 2.33
N GLY A 82 -1.27 57.48 2.23
CA GLY A 82 -0.42 57.95 3.34
C GLY A 82 0.96 58.44 2.89
N THR A 83 1.07 59.74 2.65
CA THR A 83 2.26 60.63 2.58
C THR A 83 3.68 60.09 2.85
N ARG A 84 4.62 60.47 1.95
CA ARG A 84 6.09 60.61 2.14
C ARG A 84 6.46 61.64 3.23
N PRO A 85 7.70 61.69 3.79
CA PRO A 85 9.03 61.63 3.14
C PRO A 85 9.96 60.52 3.77
N THR A 86 11.32 60.48 3.78
CA THR A 86 12.40 61.46 3.50
C THR A 86 13.69 60.82 2.90
N LEU A 87 14.87 61.01 3.51
CA LEU A 87 16.27 60.74 3.09
C LEU A 87 17.14 60.60 4.37
N PRO A 88 18.46 60.22 4.36
CA PRO A 88 19.41 60.09 3.25
C PRO A 88 20.26 58.78 3.22
N ARG A 89 21.28 58.73 2.33
CA ARG A 89 22.38 57.74 2.28
C ARG A 89 23.57 58.16 3.19
N PRO A 90 24.62 57.33 3.36
CA PRO A 90 25.83 57.47 2.51
C PRO A 90 26.42 56.09 2.04
N SER A 91 27.02 55.96 0.85
CA SER A 91 28.47 56.05 0.50
C SER A 91 29.35 54.89 1.06
N CYS A 92 30.44 54.41 0.43
CA CYS A 92 30.99 54.56 -0.93
C CYS A 92 32.13 53.51 -1.16
N LEU A 93 32.42 53.12 -2.41
CA LEU A 93 33.78 52.98 -3.03
C LEU A 93 33.82 52.00 -4.24
N LEU A 94 34.70 52.37 -5.18
CA LEU A 94 35.11 51.73 -6.45
C LEU A 94 36.69 51.88 -6.51
N PRO A 95 37.49 51.43 -7.52
CA PRO A 95 37.16 51.24 -8.94
C PRO A 95 37.88 50.09 -9.72
N GLY A 96 37.66 50.04 -11.06
CA GLY A 96 38.46 49.26 -12.03
C GLY A 96 37.62 48.60 -13.14
N THR A 97 37.09 49.29 -14.17
CA THR A 97 37.71 49.58 -15.50
C THR A 97 38.38 48.37 -16.19
N ALA A 98 38.14 48.02 -17.46
CA ALA A 98 37.57 48.72 -18.65
C ALA A 98 36.69 47.75 -19.50
N ARG A 99 35.62 48.15 -20.23
CA ARG A 99 35.55 48.71 -21.62
C ARG A 99 36.44 48.02 -22.66
N SER A 100 36.08 47.80 -23.94
CA SER A 100 34.82 47.84 -24.75
C SER A 100 35.17 47.28 -26.17
N ARG A 101 34.35 47.05 -27.23
CA ARG A 101 33.05 47.51 -27.83
C ARG A 101 32.39 46.29 -28.56
N LEU A 102 31.18 46.21 -29.13
CA LEU A 102 30.08 47.07 -29.64
C LEU A 102 29.94 47.03 -31.21
N GLY A 103 28.85 46.43 -31.71
CA GLY A 103 28.34 46.46 -33.11
C GLY A 103 27.81 45.08 -33.59
N SER A 104 26.61 44.79 -34.13
CA SER A 104 25.52 45.49 -34.87
C SER A 104 25.64 45.39 -36.42
N VAL A 105 24.61 45.15 -37.26
CA VAL A 105 23.14 44.93 -37.12
C VAL A 105 22.50 44.55 -38.52
N LEU A 106 21.23 44.09 -38.60
CA LEU A 106 20.41 43.76 -39.82
C LEU A 106 20.91 42.56 -40.70
N VAL A 107 20.16 41.89 -41.61
CA VAL A 107 18.75 41.48 -41.87
C VAL A 107 18.55 41.30 -43.40
N GLY A 108 17.81 40.27 -43.86
CA GLY A 108 17.40 40.11 -45.27
C GLY A 108 16.63 38.80 -45.57
N ASP A 109 15.50 38.89 -46.28
CA ASP A 109 14.56 37.80 -46.63
C ASP A 109 14.90 37.04 -47.93
N GLY A 110 14.29 35.85 -48.20
CA GLY A 110 14.47 35.24 -49.53
C GLY A 110 13.78 33.96 -50.06
N ARG A 111 12.55 33.55 -49.64
CA ARG A 111 11.63 32.65 -50.42
C ARG A 111 12.02 31.15 -50.61
N ARG A 112 11.12 30.40 -51.29
CA ARG A 112 11.01 28.92 -51.39
C ARG A 112 11.21 28.40 -52.83
N VAL A 113 11.59 27.12 -52.97
CA VAL A 113 11.26 26.23 -54.11
C VAL A 113 10.89 24.83 -53.58
N VAL A 114 10.11 24.03 -54.31
CA VAL A 114 9.59 22.68 -53.96
C VAL A 114 9.64 21.77 -55.21
N LEU A 115 9.54 20.44 -55.02
CA LEU A 115 9.57 19.32 -56.00
C LEU A 115 10.98 18.68 -56.18
N GLY A 116 11.13 17.37 -56.39
CA GLY A 116 10.13 16.28 -56.40
C GLY A 116 10.73 14.88 -56.64
N PHE A 117 10.04 13.83 -56.15
CA PHE A 117 10.29 12.37 -56.28
C PHE A 117 11.29 11.80 -57.30
N ALA A 118 12.16 10.88 -56.87
CA ALA A 118 12.30 9.50 -57.42
C ALA A 118 13.21 8.57 -56.56
N LEU A 119 12.94 7.26 -56.62
CA LEU A 119 13.80 6.10 -56.28
C LEU A 119 13.95 5.28 -57.59
N PRO A 120 14.92 4.34 -57.79
CA PRO A 120 15.42 3.38 -56.77
C PRO A 120 16.91 2.90 -56.86
N TRP A 121 17.37 2.29 -55.75
CA TRP A 121 18.50 1.32 -55.62
C TRP A 121 19.91 1.87 -56.02
N GLU A 122 21.05 1.34 -55.54
CA GLU A 122 21.35 0.17 -54.70
C GLU A 122 22.62 0.42 -53.82
N CYS A 123 22.92 -0.51 -52.90
CA CYS A 123 24.23 -0.77 -52.26
C CYS A 123 25.01 0.33 -51.48
N GLY A 124 25.12 0.14 -50.16
CA GLY A 124 26.41 0.21 -49.45
C GLY A 124 26.63 1.31 -48.39
N GLY A 125 26.98 0.91 -47.16
CA GLY A 125 27.79 1.75 -46.23
C GLY A 125 27.16 2.14 -44.87
N CYS A 126 27.39 1.30 -43.86
CA CYS A 126 27.56 1.61 -42.42
C CYS A 126 26.98 2.91 -41.81
N LEU A 127 26.01 2.77 -40.89
CA LEU A 127 26.17 3.14 -39.46
C LEU A 127 24.87 2.89 -38.66
N THR A 128 24.83 1.81 -37.87
CA THR A 128 23.74 1.52 -36.90
C THR A 128 24.31 1.37 -35.50
N ARG A 129 23.83 2.19 -34.56
CA ARG A 129 24.05 1.98 -33.12
C ARG A 129 23.26 0.75 -32.65
N PRO A 130 23.80 -0.10 -31.74
CA PRO A 130 23.02 -1.16 -31.13
C PRO A 130 22.19 -0.63 -29.95
N ASP A 131 20.92 -0.33 -30.19
CA ASP A 131 19.95 -0.04 -29.12
C ASP A 131 19.59 -1.34 -28.37
N ASN A 132 20.48 -1.76 -27.47
CA ASN A 132 20.29 -2.94 -26.63
C ASN A 132 19.24 -2.69 -25.52
N ALA A 133 17.97 -2.87 -25.86
CA ALA A 133 16.88 -3.00 -24.88
C ALA A 133 17.02 -4.34 -24.12
N PHE A 134 17.83 -4.34 -23.05
CA PHE A 134 18.12 -5.52 -22.25
C PHE A 134 16.87 -6.09 -21.58
N ARG A 135 16.56 -7.36 -21.89
CA ARG A 135 15.61 -8.17 -21.11
C ARG A 135 16.35 -8.85 -19.96
N VAL A 136 16.24 -8.32 -18.74
CA VAL A 136 16.54 -9.13 -17.55
C VAL A 136 15.44 -10.18 -17.41
N ARG A 137 15.83 -11.42 -17.09
CA ARG A 137 14.89 -12.49 -16.76
C ARG A 137 14.40 -12.28 -15.32
N GLY A 138 13.47 -11.34 -15.15
CA GLY A 138 12.65 -11.21 -13.94
C GLY A 138 11.71 -12.41 -13.82
N VAL A 139 12.29 -13.55 -13.46
CA VAL A 139 11.62 -14.85 -13.44
C VAL A 139 11.25 -15.16 -11.99
N ILE A 140 10.03 -14.78 -11.65
CA ILE A 140 9.33 -15.23 -10.46
C ILE A 140 8.94 -16.70 -10.69
N LEU A 141 9.94 -17.59 -10.66
CA LEU A 141 9.74 -19.03 -10.76
C LEU A 141 9.16 -19.55 -9.44
N PRO A 142 8.27 -20.57 -9.46
CA PRO A 142 7.60 -21.06 -8.25
C PRO A 142 8.39 -22.13 -7.50
N HIS A 143 9.59 -22.46 -7.99
CA HIS A 143 10.49 -23.43 -7.36
C HIS A 143 11.24 -22.80 -6.19
N ALA A 144 10.47 -22.42 -5.16
CA ALA A 144 10.95 -22.12 -3.81
C ALA A 144 10.89 -23.37 -2.90
N VAL A 145 10.89 -24.56 -3.50
CA VAL A 145 10.94 -25.87 -2.85
C VAL A 145 12.13 -26.62 -3.45
N LEU A 146 12.97 -27.20 -2.60
CA LEU A 146 14.30 -27.78 -2.88
C LEU A 146 15.40 -26.77 -3.26
N LEU A 147 15.82 -25.96 -2.27
CA LEU A 147 17.22 -25.50 -2.16
C LEU A 147 17.94 -26.06 -0.92
N SER A 148 17.26 -26.87 -0.11
CA SER A 148 17.76 -27.48 1.13
C SER A 148 18.54 -28.79 0.95
N ASP A 149 18.58 -29.36 -0.26
CA ASP A 149 19.02 -30.76 -0.49
C ASP A 149 20.13 -30.91 -1.55
N LEU A 150 20.88 -29.84 -1.84
CA LEU A 150 22.09 -29.87 -2.68
C LEU A 150 23.37 -30.10 -1.85
N SER A 151 23.31 -31.02 -0.89
CA SER A 151 24.45 -31.43 -0.04
C SER A 151 24.82 -32.92 -0.17
N GLY A 152 24.27 -33.63 -1.17
CA GLY A 152 24.41 -35.08 -1.30
C GLY A 152 24.62 -35.62 -2.72
N ARG A 153 25.90 -35.81 -3.11
CA ARG A 153 26.39 -36.66 -4.23
C ARG A 153 25.94 -36.29 -5.65
N LEU A 154 26.92 -36.02 -6.53
CA LEU A 154 27.12 -36.79 -7.76
C LEU A 154 28.51 -36.52 -8.37
N GLY A 155 29.16 -37.55 -8.90
CA GLY A 155 30.45 -37.45 -9.62
C GLY A 155 30.26 -37.14 -11.11
N PRO A 156 31.32 -36.67 -11.81
CA PRO A 156 31.19 -36.14 -13.17
C PRO A 156 31.31 -37.21 -14.27
N GLN A 157 30.60 -37.01 -15.39
CA GLN A 157 31.04 -37.38 -16.75
C GLN A 157 30.25 -36.57 -17.83
N PRO A 158 30.81 -36.30 -19.03
CA PRO A 158 30.22 -35.36 -20.01
C PRO A 158 29.89 -35.97 -21.39
N THR A 159 28.85 -35.46 -22.07
CA THR A 159 28.56 -35.79 -23.50
C THR A 159 28.05 -34.59 -24.31
N ARG A 160 28.41 -34.52 -25.61
CA ARG A 160 28.05 -33.44 -26.55
C ARG A 160 27.01 -33.88 -27.61
N SER A 161 25.87 -33.18 -27.65
CA SER A 161 25.00 -32.90 -28.84
C SER A 161 24.50 -34.11 -29.69
N PRO A 162 23.73 -33.95 -30.80
CA PRO A 162 22.98 -32.78 -31.32
C PRO A 162 21.48 -33.06 -31.66
N HIS A 163 20.82 -32.05 -32.26
CA HIS A 163 19.57 -32.10 -33.06
C HIS A 163 18.19 -32.42 -32.42
N GLY A 164 17.33 -31.38 -32.37
CA GLY A 164 16.36 -31.19 -33.47
C GLY A 164 14.90 -31.68 -33.31
N GLY A 165 14.08 -31.01 -32.48
CA GLY A 165 12.61 -31.14 -32.48
C GLY A 165 11.90 -29.80 -32.73
N LYS A 166 10.78 -29.78 -33.48
CA LYS A 166 10.08 -28.54 -33.90
C LYS A 166 8.86 -28.20 -33.03
N GLY A 167 8.95 -27.14 -32.23
CA GLY A 167 7.81 -26.43 -31.63
C GLY A 167 7.71 -24.98 -32.16
N ARG A 168 6.49 -24.49 -32.46
CA ARG A 168 6.25 -23.12 -32.94
C ARG A 168 5.89 -22.24 -31.72
N ARG A 169 6.61 -21.16 -31.41
CA ARG A 169 6.49 -19.81 -32.02
C ARG A 169 5.03 -19.32 -32.12
N ALA A 170 4.60 -18.58 -31.11
CA ALA A 170 3.64 -17.47 -31.23
C ALA A 170 4.41 -16.15 -30.98
N TRP A 171 3.86 -15.01 -31.44
CA TRP A 171 4.65 -13.79 -31.64
C TRP A 171 4.54 -12.79 -30.50
N ALA A 172 5.69 -12.25 -30.07
CA ALA A 172 5.73 -11.02 -29.31
C ALA A 172 5.59 -9.83 -30.26
N SER A 173 4.60 -8.96 -30.04
CA SER A 173 4.49 -7.68 -30.73
C SER A 173 5.56 -6.70 -30.21
N SER A 174 6.15 -5.93 -31.12
CA SER A 174 7.06 -4.84 -30.78
C SER A 174 6.29 -3.71 -30.07
N LEU A 175 6.64 -3.42 -28.82
CA LEU A 175 6.21 -2.20 -28.15
C LEU A 175 7.21 -1.08 -28.44
N PRO A 176 6.77 0.10 -28.91
CA PRO A 176 7.56 1.33 -28.85
C PRO A 176 7.90 1.68 -27.40
N LEU A 177 8.86 2.58 -27.22
CA LEU A 177 9.08 3.32 -25.96
C LEU A 177 7.90 4.29 -25.71
N GLY A 178 6.75 3.72 -25.39
CA GLY A 178 5.61 4.47 -24.88
C GLY A 178 5.98 5.06 -23.53
N ARG A 179 5.92 6.39 -23.41
CA ARG A 179 5.84 7.04 -22.09
C ARG A 179 4.66 6.40 -21.33
N ALA A 180 4.82 6.19 -20.02
CA ALA A 180 3.67 5.95 -19.16
C ALA A 180 2.64 7.06 -19.44
N GLY A 181 1.42 6.67 -19.78
CA GLY A 181 0.41 7.62 -20.19
C GLY A 181 0.08 8.53 -19.02
N THR A 182 0.40 9.82 -19.14
CA THR A 182 -0.31 10.83 -18.35
C THR A 182 -1.79 10.61 -18.56
N VAL A 183 -2.56 10.61 -17.47
CA VAL A 183 -4.04 10.54 -17.50
C VAL A 183 -4.53 11.44 -18.62
N THR A 184 -5.25 10.87 -19.59
CA THR A 184 -5.73 11.61 -20.78
C THR A 184 -6.85 12.56 -20.38
N ARG A 185 -6.41 13.69 -19.82
CA ARG A 185 -7.03 15.00 -19.68
C ARG A 185 -8.50 15.05 -20.10
N TRP A 186 -9.36 15.26 -19.09
CA TRP A 186 -10.71 15.78 -19.25
C TRP A 186 -10.79 16.79 -20.40
N GLY A 187 -11.71 16.58 -21.35
CA GLY A 187 -11.93 17.50 -22.46
C GLY A 187 -12.31 18.89 -21.93
N PRO A 188 -11.69 19.99 -22.42
CA PRO A 188 -11.95 21.34 -21.92
C PRO A 188 -13.28 21.90 -22.46
N SER A 189 -14.39 21.26 -22.07
CA SER A 189 -15.76 21.68 -22.33
C SER A 189 -16.56 21.50 -21.04
N GLN A 190 -16.86 22.62 -20.36
CA GLN A 190 -17.34 22.72 -18.97
C GLN A 190 -16.27 22.40 -17.91
N VAL A 191 -15.77 23.44 -17.24
CA VAL A 191 -15.05 23.30 -15.97
C VAL A 191 -16.10 23.13 -14.87
N SER A 192 -16.21 21.93 -14.31
CA SER A 192 -17.24 21.62 -13.31
C SER A 192 -16.96 22.30 -11.97
N LEU A 193 -18.03 22.66 -11.23
CA LEU A 193 -17.93 23.30 -9.91
C LEU A 193 -17.12 22.49 -8.87
N PRO A 194 -17.15 21.14 -8.83
CA PRO A 194 -16.26 20.34 -7.98
C PRO A 194 -14.79 20.58 -8.30
N LEU A 195 -14.40 20.61 -9.58
CA LEU A 195 -13.00 20.81 -9.98
C LEU A 195 -12.47 22.20 -9.55
N ILE A 196 -13.31 23.24 -9.58
CA ILE A 196 -12.95 24.58 -9.08
C ILE A 196 -12.76 24.57 -7.55
N ARG A 197 -13.62 23.84 -6.82
CA ARG A 197 -13.50 23.68 -5.36
C ARG A 197 -12.26 22.88 -4.98
N TYR A 198 -11.99 21.76 -5.65
CA TYR A 198 -10.77 20.97 -5.49
C TYR A 198 -9.51 21.80 -5.80
N LEU A 199 -9.46 22.53 -6.92
CA LEU A 199 -8.32 23.39 -7.26
C LEU A 199 -8.06 24.47 -6.20
N ARG A 200 -9.12 25.11 -5.67
CA ARG A 200 -9.01 26.10 -4.59
C ARG A 200 -8.50 25.48 -3.28
N TRP A 201 -8.99 24.30 -2.90
CA TRP A 201 -8.52 23.56 -1.73
C TRP A 201 -7.07 23.09 -1.89
N TRP A 202 -6.72 22.48 -3.03
CA TRP A 202 -5.38 22.00 -3.34
C TRP A 202 -4.37 23.15 -3.34
N TYR A 203 -4.72 24.30 -3.94
CA TYR A 203 -3.87 25.50 -3.90
C TYR A 203 -3.69 25.99 -2.45
N ARG A 204 -4.76 26.04 -1.65
CA ARG A 204 -4.65 26.38 -0.22
C ARG A 204 -3.71 25.42 0.52
N LYS A 205 -3.88 24.10 0.39
CA LYS A 205 -3.02 23.09 1.03
C LYS A 205 -1.55 23.24 0.62
N THR A 206 -1.26 23.18 -0.67
CA THR A 206 0.11 23.14 -1.20
C THR A 206 0.82 24.49 -1.18
N HIS A 207 0.13 25.59 -1.51
CA HIS A 207 0.75 26.90 -1.67
C HIS A 207 0.62 27.80 -0.43
N VAL A 208 -0.42 27.65 0.40
CA VAL A 208 -0.60 28.46 1.62
C VAL A 208 -0.19 27.68 2.87
N GLU A 209 -0.79 26.52 3.12
CA GLU A 209 -0.52 25.70 4.32
C GLU A 209 0.82 24.93 4.25
N LYS A 210 1.37 24.76 3.03
CA LYS A 210 2.58 23.98 2.72
C LYS A 210 2.51 22.49 3.10
N LYS A 211 1.31 21.96 3.35
CA LYS A 211 1.04 20.53 3.54
C LYS A 211 0.85 19.83 2.20
N CYS A 212 1.22 18.56 2.11
CA CYS A 212 0.91 17.71 0.98
C CYS A 212 -0.59 17.31 1.01
N PRO A 213 -1.32 17.16 -0.11
CA PRO A 213 -2.73 16.74 -0.10
C PRO A 213 -2.91 15.26 0.29
N VAL A 214 -4.03 14.90 0.94
CA VAL A 214 -4.39 13.48 1.18
C VAL A 214 -4.52 12.68 -0.11
N ILE A 215 -5.07 13.30 -1.14
CA ILE A 215 -5.16 12.82 -2.52
C ILE A 215 -4.69 13.97 -3.40
N ASP A 216 -3.60 13.81 -4.17
CA ASP A 216 -3.11 14.85 -5.10
C ASP A 216 -3.34 14.46 -6.56
N LEU A 217 -4.48 14.90 -7.11
CA LEU A 217 -4.86 14.71 -8.51
C LEU A 217 -3.97 15.44 -9.54
N PHE A 218 -3.05 16.31 -9.10
CA PHE A 218 -2.14 17.05 -9.99
C PHE A 218 -0.69 16.51 -9.95
N ASN A 219 -0.28 15.83 -8.88
CA ASN A 219 1.04 15.22 -8.71
C ASN A 219 0.99 13.71 -8.44
N PRO A 220 0.37 12.89 -9.31
CA PRO A 220 0.32 11.43 -9.14
C PRO A 220 1.71 10.81 -9.16
N LEU A 221 1.87 9.66 -8.49
CA LEU A 221 3.14 8.95 -8.42
C LEU A 221 3.48 8.29 -9.75
N PRO A 222 4.68 8.51 -10.30
CA PRO A 222 5.09 7.83 -11.52
C PRO A 222 5.35 6.35 -11.23
N LEU A 223 4.67 5.45 -11.95
CA LEU A 223 4.96 4.02 -11.98
C LEU A 223 6.45 3.79 -12.26
N ARG A 224 7.13 3.02 -11.41
CA ARG A 224 8.54 2.63 -11.62
C ARG A 224 8.71 1.14 -11.40
N GLN A 225 9.03 0.43 -12.47
CA GLN A 225 9.28 -1.02 -12.47
C GLN A 225 10.67 -1.35 -11.89
N ILE A 226 10.96 -0.86 -10.67
CA ILE A 226 12.27 -0.98 -9.99
C ILE A 226 12.18 -1.59 -8.59
N TYR A 227 11.02 -1.51 -7.92
CA TYR A 227 10.87 -1.93 -6.52
C TYR A 227 10.97 -3.46 -6.35
N GLY A 228 11.40 -3.85 -5.15
CA GLY A 228 11.50 -5.24 -4.70
C GLY A 228 10.90 -5.38 -3.30
N CYS A 229 11.12 -6.53 -2.67
CA CYS A 229 10.77 -6.78 -1.27
C CYS A 229 11.33 -5.66 -0.36
N PRO A 230 10.49 -4.97 0.43
CA PRO A 230 10.93 -3.97 1.38
C PRO A 230 11.68 -4.60 2.56
N LEU A 231 12.46 -3.78 3.25
CA LEU A 231 13.15 -4.11 4.50
C LEU A 231 12.48 -3.37 5.66
N GLY A 232 12.35 -4.03 6.81
CA GLY A 232 11.87 -3.44 8.06
C GLY A 232 10.59 -4.06 8.62
N GLY A 233 10.46 -3.99 9.95
CA GLY A 233 9.26 -4.32 10.70
C GLY A 233 8.13 -3.28 10.59
N PHE A 234 6.92 -3.70 10.97
CA PHE A 234 5.73 -2.85 11.07
C PHE A 234 6.00 -1.68 12.03
N GLY A 235 5.62 -0.45 11.66
CA GLY A 235 5.81 0.75 12.49
C GLY A 235 7.25 1.24 12.64
N GLY A 236 8.27 0.39 12.42
CA GLY A 236 9.68 0.78 12.34
C GLY A 236 10.01 1.67 11.14
N GLY A 237 9.11 1.74 10.15
CA GLY A 237 9.33 2.40 8.85
C GLY A 237 10.22 1.55 7.94
N THR A 238 10.03 1.64 6.62
CA THR A 238 10.66 0.71 5.66
C THR A 238 11.75 1.33 4.78
N ILE A 239 12.60 0.45 4.24
CA ILE A 239 13.57 0.77 3.19
C ILE A 239 13.42 -0.25 2.06
N THR A 240 12.93 0.16 0.89
CA THR A 240 12.77 -0.71 -0.28
C THR A 240 14.07 -0.83 -1.06
N ARG A 241 14.66 -2.03 -1.09
CA ARG A 241 15.71 -2.42 -2.04
C ARG A 241 15.07 -2.97 -3.31
N GLY A 242 15.45 -2.39 -4.45
CA GLY A 242 14.95 -2.73 -5.77
C GLY A 242 15.55 -4.02 -6.33
N TRP A 243 14.88 -4.60 -7.33
CA TRP A 243 15.33 -5.86 -7.95
C TRP A 243 16.63 -5.73 -8.76
N ARG A 244 17.14 -4.51 -8.97
CA ARG A 244 18.44 -4.22 -9.59
C ARG A 244 19.53 -3.92 -8.55
N GLY A 245 19.22 -4.17 -7.28
CA GLY A 245 20.10 -4.06 -6.12
C GLY A 245 20.02 -2.73 -5.35
N GLU A 246 19.23 -1.77 -5.82
CA GLU A 246 19.30 -0.35 -5.47
C GLU A 246 18.30 0.11 -4.39
N PHE A 247 18.72 0.91 -3.41
CA PHE A 247 17.83 1.43 -2.35
C PHE A 247 17.02 2.63 -2.86
N CYS A 248 15.71 2.46 -3.10
CA CYS A 248 14.94 3.32 -4.03
C CYS A 248 13.58 3.86 -3.55
N ARG A 249 13.01 3.33 -2.46
CA ARG A 249 11.87 3.93 -1.75
C ARG A 249 12.15 3.86 -0.25
N TRP A 250 11.90 4.95 0.46
CA TRP A 250 12.20 5.08 1.89
C TRP A 250 10.97 5.62 2.61
N GLN A 251 10.56 4.96 3.68
CA GLN A 251 9.46 5.38 4.56
C GLN A 251 9.96 5.47 6.01
N LEU A 252 11.09 6.17 6.21
CA LEU A 252 11.58 6.39 7.58
C LEU A 252 10.66 7.32 8.36
N ASN A 253 10.04 8.32 7.71
CA ASN A 253 9.04 9.18 8.34
C ASN A 253 7.64 8.53 8.32
N PRO A 254 6.81 8.72 9.36
CA PRO A 254 5.44 8.20 9.44
C PRO A 254 4.60 8.56 8.20
N GLY A 255 4.17 7.57 7.40
CA GLY A 255 3.37 7.77 6.18
C GLY A 255 3.96 8.68 5.08
N VAL A 256 5.24 9.05 5.17
CA VAL A 256 5.90 9.98 4.24
C VAL A 256 7.05 9.29 3.52
N TYR A 257 6.95 9.27 2.19
CA TYR A 257 7.83 8.47 1.33
C TYR A 257 8.82 9.31 0.52
N HIS A 258 9.99 8.73 0.26
CA HIS A 258 11.00 9.28 -0.64
C HIS A 258 11.37 8.28 -1.74
N TYR A 259 10.74 8.43 -2.91
CA TYR A 259 10.92 7.59 -4.11
C TYR A 259 12.19 7.96 -4.89
N LYS A 260 13.36 7.97 -4.25
CA LYS A 260 14.64 8.27 -4.91
C LYS A 260 15.65 7.17 -4.64
N THR A 261 16.26 6.69 -5.72
CA THR A 261 17.45 5.84 -5.65
C THR A 261 18.59 6.62 -5.03
N VAL A 262 19.10 6.15 -3.90
CA VAL A 262 20.29 6.71 -3.26
C VAL A 262 21.51 6.00 -3.86
N VAL A 263 22.17 6.66 -4.81
CA VAL A 263 23.20 6.06 -5.65
C VAL A 263 24.36 5.43 -4.86
N ALA A 264 24.74 6.03 -3.72
CA ALA A 264 25.85 5.57 -2.90
C ALA A 264 25.54 4.31 -2.07
N ASP A 265 24.29 3.87 -2.06
CA ASP A 265 23.82 2.81 -1.20
C ASP A 265 23.89 1.49 -1.99
N GLN A 266 24.93 0.71 -1.74
CA GLN A 266 25.36 -0.36 -2.65
C GLN A 266 26.04 -1.51 -1.90
N PHE A 267 26.09 -2.67 -2.56
CA PHE A 267 27.06 -3.71 -2.27
C PHE A 267 28.15 -3.72 -3.36
N THR A 268 29.40 -3.90 -2.94
CA THR A 268 30.58 -4.04 -3.81
C THR A 268 31.32 -5.30 -3.41
N VAL A 269 31.71 -6.11 -4.39
CA VAL A 269 32.59 -7.27 -4.18
C VAL A 269 34.04 -6.93 -4.57
N CYS A 270 34.99 -7.40 -3.78
CA CYS A 270 36.41 -7.50 -4.12
C CYS A 270 36.84 -8.98 -3.98
N LEU A 271 37.51 -9.52 -4.99
CA LEU A 271 38.11 -10.85 -5.00
C LEU A 271 39.64 -10.75 -5.07
N ARG A 272 40.32 -11.50 -4.22
CA ARG A 272 41.78 -11.58 -4.19
C ARG A 272 42.27 -13.02 -4.27
N ARG A 273 43.36 -13.22 -5.00
CA ARG A 273 44.08 -14.51 -5.11
C ARG A 273 45.56 -14.23 -4.87
N LYS A 274 46.22 -15.04 -4.03
CA LYS A 274 47.67 -14.93 -3.73
C LYS A 274 48.11 -13.50 -3.33
N GLY A 275 47.27 -12.79 -2.57
CA GLY A 275 47.55 -11.42 -2.10
C GLY A 275 47.38 -10.31 -3.13
N GLN A 276 46.79 -10.58 -4.30
CA GLN A 276 46.50 -9.58 -5.34
C GLN A 276 45.00 -9.54 -5.68
N THR A 277 44.47 -8.32 -5.89
CA THR A 277 43.08 -8.12 -6.32
C THR A 277 42.91 -8.44 -7.80
N VAL A 278 42.06 -9.43 -8.09
CA VAL A 278 41.79 -9.91 -9.45
C VAL A 278 40.47 -9.37 -10.02
N TYR A 279 39.56 -8.93 -9.15
CA TYR A 279 38.24 -8.44 -9.52
C TYR A 279 37.69 -7.50 -8.45
N GLN A 280 37.20 -6.30 -8.82
CA GLN A 280 36.41 -5.45 -7.93
C GLN A 280 35.27 -4.76 -8.70
N GLN A 281 34.05 -4.83 -8.17
CA GLN A 281 32.83 -4.52 -8.92
C GLN A 281 31.69 -4.08 -8.00
N VAL A 282 31.03 -2.97 -8.34
CA VAL A 282 29.75 -2.59 -7.72
C VAL A 282 28.67 -3.53 -8.26
N LEU A 283 27.87 -4.14 -7.39
CA LEU A 283 26.87 -5.16 -7.71
C LEU A 283 25.54 -4.55 -8.19
N SER A 284 25.63 -3.54 -9.06
CA SER A 284 24.49 -2.83 -9.65
C SER A 284 24.67 -2.62 -11.16
N VAL A 285 23.56 -2.69 -11.90
CA VAL A 285 23.50 -2.44 -13.35
C VAL A 285 23.56 -0.96 -13.71
N GLU A 286 23.41 -0.06 -12.73
CA GLU A 286 23.39 1.39 -12.93
C GLU A 286 24.77 1.96 -13.30
N ARG A 287 24.75 3.11 -13.98
CA ARG A 287 25.95 3.91 -14.30
C ARG A 287 25.69 5.39 -13.96
N PRO A 288 25.92 5.80 -12.70
CA PRO A 288 25.65 7.16 -12.25
C PRO A 288 26.67 8.16 -12.81
N SER A 289 26.48 9.45 -12.49
CA SER A 289 27.43 10.54 -12.78
C SER A 289 28.32 10.94 -11.59
N VAL A 290 27.98 10.49 -10.38
CA VAL A 290 28.83 10.56 -9.17
C VAL A 290 29.57 9.23 -8.99
N LEU A 291 30.50 9.13 -8.03
CA LEU A 291 31.20 7.88 -7.70
C LEU A 291 31.95 7.24 -8.89
N GLN A 292 32.46 8.08 -9.79
CA GLN A 292 33.11 7.67 -11.06
C GLN A 292 34.44 6.93 -10.90
N GLY A 293 35.00 6.89 -9.70
CA GLY A 293 36.16 6.04 -9.37
C GLY A 293 35.82 4.57 -9.17
N TRP A 294 34.53 4.23 -9.07
CA TRP A 294 34.05 2.86 -8.86
C TRP A 294 33.75 2.15 -10.19
N ASN A 295 33.92 0.83 -10.22
CA ASN A 295 33.58 0.01 -11.38
C ASN A 295 32.06 -0.31 -11.40
N TRP A 296 31.33 0.42 -12.25
CA TRP A 296 29.85 0.42 -12.34
C TRP A 296 29.28 -0.37 -13.53
N GLY A 297 27.98 -0.65 -13.49
CA GLY A 297 27.23 -1.25 -14.59
C GLY A 297 27.55 -2.71 -14.80
N TYR A 298 27.39 -3.50 -13.73
CA TYR A 298 27.42 -4.95 -13.74
C TYR A 298 26.47 -5.50 -14.80
N CYS A 299 26.87 -6.57 -15.50
CA CYS A 299 26.06 -7.14 -16.56
C CYS A 299 24.90 -7.97 -16.00
N GLY A 300 23.70 -7.36 -15.91
CA GLY A 300 22.46 -7.99 -15.43
C GLY A 300 21.94 -9.19 -16.23
N HIS A 301 22.73 -9.75 -17.15
CA HIS A 301 22.54 -11.10 -17.68
C HIS A 301 22.95 -12.18 -16.65
N TYR A 302 23.90 -11.84 -15.76
CA TYR A 302 24.46 -12.72 -14.72
C TYR A 302 23.90 -12.42 -13.32
N ALA A 303 22.86 -11.59 -13.22
CA ALA A 303 22.13 -11.31 -11.99
C ALA A 303 20.68 -11.84 -12.07
N PHE A 304 20.22 -12.45 -10.98
CA PHE A 304 18.85 -12.94 -10.82
C PHE A 304 18.26 -12.41 -9.52
N TYR A 305 16.96 -12.08 -9.52
CA TYR A 305 16.24 -11.61 -8.34
C TYR A 305 14.99 -12.46 -8.12
N HIS A 306 14.80 -12.90 -6.88
CA HIS A 306 13.65 -13.69 -6.44
C HIS A 306 13.11 -13.09 -5.13
N ALA A 307 11.79 -13.12 -4.93
CA ALA A 307 11.18 -12.58 -3.71
C ALA A 307 10.00 -13.44 -3.25
N LEU A 308 9.97 -13.68 -1.95
CA LEU A 308 8.88 -14.32 -1.23
C LEU A 308 8.82 -13.68 0.16
N TYR A 309 8.16 -12.53 0.22
CA TYR A 309 8.11 -11.65 1.40
C TYR A 309 7.83 -12.46 2.70
N PRO A 310 8.60 -12.22 3.78
CA PRO A 310 9.54 -11.12 4.01
C PRO A 310 10.99 -11.34 3.55
N ARG A 311 11.23 -12.34 2.70
CA ARG A 311 12.57 -12.69 2.19
C ARG A 311 12.73 -12.40 0.71
N ALA A 312 13.94 -12.09 0.29
CA ALA A 312 14.32 -12.03 -1.13
C ALA A 312 15.78 -12.44 -1.35
N TRP A 313 16.11 -12.80 -2.58
CA TRP A 313 17.42 -13.31 -2.98
C TRP A 313 17.92 -12.53 -4.20
N THR A 314 19.17 -12.09 -4.19
CA THR A 314 19.88 -11.63 -5.40
C THR A 314 21.09 -12.54 -5.64
N VAL A 315 21.07 -13.29 -6.74
CA VAL A 315 22.17 -14.18 -7.14
C VAL A 315 23.01 -13.49 -8.20
N TYR A 316 24.32 -13.48 -8.04
CA TYR A 316 25.31 -12.91 -8.96
C TYR A 316 26.34 -13.95 -9.36
N GLN A 317 26.48 -14.25 -10.66
CA GLN A 317 27.59 -15.04 -11.20
C GLN A 317 28.71 -14.10 -11.63
N LEU A 318 29.90 -14.18 -11.03
CA LEU A 318 30.98 -13.22 -11.30
C LEU A 318 31.73 -13.62 -12.60
N PRO A 319 31.66 -12.82 -13.70
CA PRO A 319 32.11 -13.27 -15.01
C PRO A 319 33.61 -13.58 -15.07
N GLY A 320 33.93 -14.80 -15.47
CA GLY A 320 35.32 -15.28 -15.58
C GLY A 320 36.05 -15.47 -14.25
N GLN A 321 35.33 -15.49 -13.11
CA GLN A 321 35.95 -15.65 -11.78
C GLN A 321 35.75 -17.03 -11.17
N ASP A 322 34.80 -17.82 -11.68
CA ASP A 322 34.29 -19.08 -11.08
C ASP A 322 33.86 -18.91 -9.61
N VAL A 323 33.23 -17.76 -9.33
CA VAL A 323 32.65 -17.41 -8.02
C VAL A 323 31.19 -16.97 -8.21
N TRP A 324 30.33 -17.45 -7.33
CA TRP A 324 28.92 -17.07 -7.22
C TRP A 324 28.66 -16.42 -5.86
N LEU A 325 27.79 -15.41 -5.85
CA LEU A 325 27.34 -14.72 -4.64
C LEU A 325 25.81 -14.82 -4.57
N THR A 326 25.26 -15.28 -3.45
CA THR A 326 23.82 -15.19 -3.16
C THR A 326 23.61 -14.28 -1.97
N CYS A 327 23.00 -13.12 -2.22
CA CYS A 327 22.56 -12.18 -1.19
C CYS A 327 21.11 -12.50 -0.81
N ARG A 328 20.92 -13.15 0.33
CA ARG A 328 19.62 -13.44 0.95
C ARG A 328 19.30 -12.32 1.94
N GLN A 329 18.28 -11.53 1.63
CA GLN A 329 17.79 -10.46 2.51
C GLN A 329 16.60 -10.95 3.35
N VAL A 330 16.58 -10.57 4.63
CA VAL A 330 15.59 -11.03 5.61
C VAL A 330 15.04 -9.83 6.40
N SER A 331 13.72 -9.74 6.54
CA SER A 331 13.04 -8.87 7.51
C SER A 331 12.27 -9.72 8.54
N PRO A 332 12.18 -9.30 9.81
CA PRO A 332 11.66 -10.11 10.92
C PRO A 332 10.11 -10.21 10.98
N ILE A 333 9.43 -10.31 9.84
CA ILE A 333 7.95 -10.32 9.78
C ILE A 333 7.42 -11.73 10.05
N ILE A 334 6.87 -11.95 11.24
CA ILE A 334 6.46 -13.27 11.71
C ILE A 334 5.02 -13.19 12.26
N PRO A 335 4.07 -13.99 11.74
CA PRO A 335 2.72 -14.11 12.30
C PRO A 335 2.72 -14.43 13.79
N HIS A 336 1.83 -13.77 14.53
CA HIS A 336 1.68 -13.84 15.99
C HIS A 336 2.90 -13.42 16.83
N ASP A 337 4.02 -13.02 16.22
CA ASP A 337 5.16 -12.41 16.94
C ASP A 337 4.98 -10.89 17.00
N TYR A 338 4.74 -10.37 18.21
CA TYR A 338 4.48 -8.95 18.45
C TYR A 338 5.71 -8.16 18.92
N GLN A 339 6.90 -8.78 18.91
CA GLN A 339 8.18 -8.13 19.19
C GLN A 339 9.01 -8.00 17.91
N ASP A 340 9.38 -9.13 17.30
CA ASP A 340 10.34 -9.18 16.19
C ASP A 340 9.77 -8.48 14.94
N THR A 341 8.46 -8.64 14.71
CA THR A 341 7.72 -7.96 13.64
C THR A 341 7.75 -6.43 13.75
N SER A 342 8.10 -5.84 14.90
CA SER A 342 8.18 -4.37 15.08
C SER A 342 9.54 -3.76 14.72
N LEU A 343 10.58 -4.58 14.47
CA LEU A 343 11.96 -4.10 14.54
C LEU A 343 12.42 -3.38 13.25
N PRO A 344 13.04 -2.19 13.35
CA PRO A 344 13.52 -1.41 12.21
C PRO A 344 14.88 -1.92 11.71
N VAL A 345 14.89 -3.14 11.17
CA VAL A 345 16.10 -3.87 10.74
C VAL A 345 15.89 -4.65 9.45
N GLY A 346 16.99 -4.89 8.74
CA GLY A 346 17.10 -5.87 7.66
C GLY A 346 18.48 -6.52 7.66
N VAL A 347 18.53 -7.85 7.48
CA VAL A 347 19.77 -8.64 7.45
C VAL A 347 20.06 -9.06 6.02
N PHE A 348 21.34 -9.09 5.66
CA PHE A 348 21.87 -9.52 4.37
C PHE A 348 22.89 -10.65 4.59
N VAL A 349 22.44 -11.88 4.38
CA VAL A 349 23.27 -13.07 4.43
C VAL A 349 23.88 -13.27 3.04
N TRP A 350 25.21 -13.28 2.95
CA TRP A 350 25.96 -13.46 1.72
C TRP A 350 26.59 -14.84 1.68
N GLU A 351 25.94 -15.76 0.98
CA GLU A 351 26.48 -17.07 0.65
C GLU A 351 27.47 -16.92 -0.51
N LEU A 352 28.68 -17.46 -0.33
CA LEU A 352 29.81 -17.32 -1.24
C LEU A 352 30.23 -18.72 -1.71
N GLU A 353 30.17 -18.99 -3.01
CA GLU A 353 30.59 -20.26 -3.60
C GLU A 353 31.78 -20.04 -4.54
N ASN A 354 32.85 -20.82 -4.35
CA ASN A 354 34.04 -20.81 -5.21
C ASN A 354 34.14 -22.16 -5.95
N GLY A 355 33.80 -22.17 -7.24
CA GLY A 355 33.93 -23.35 -8.10
C GLY A 355 35.37 -23.62 -8.57
N GLY A 356 36.30 -22.69 -8.33
CA GLY A 356 37.70 -22.80 -8.75
C GLY A 356 38.56 -23.72 -7.89
N ASP A 357 39.70 -24.15 -8.46
CA ASP A 357 40.68 -25.05 -7.84
C ASP A 357 41.68 -24.35 -6.89
N GLU A 358 41.61 -23.02 -6.75
CA GLU A 358 42.39 -22.26 -5.76
C GLU A 358 41.45 -21.52 -4.80
N ALA A 359 41.91 -21.35 -3.54
CA ALA A 359 41.20 -20.52 -2.58
C ALA A 359 41.19 -19.04 -3.02
N VAL A 360 40.13 -18.33 -2.64
CA VAL A 360 39.91 -16.92 -2.99
C VAL A 360 39.49 -16.15 -1.74
N ASP A 361 40.14 -15.01 -1.49
CA ASP A 361 39.71 -14.09 -0.45
C ASP A 361 38.60 -13.21 -1.03
N VAL A 362 37.43 -13.22 -0.38
CA VAL A 362 36.24 -12.51 -0.85
C VAL A 362 35.86 -11.47 0.18
N SER A 363 35.64 -10.25 -0.29
CA SER A 363 35.29 -9.10 0.54
C SER A 363 34.02 -8.45 0.01
N ILE A 364 33.00 -8.32 0.87
CA ILE A 364 31.72 -7.70 0.57
C ILE A 364 31.63 -6.40 1.35
N MET A 365 31.63 -5.27 0.64
CA MET A 365 31.47 -3.93 1.20
C MET A 365 30.04 -3.44 0.98
N LEU A 366 29.36 -3.12 2.08
CA LEU A 366 28.12 -2.33 2.10
C LEU A 366 28.47 -0.85 2.30
N THR A 367 28.03 0.00 1.39
CA THR A 367 28.08 1.47 1.54
C THR A 367 26.69 2.04 1.76
N LEU A 368 26.59 3.10 2.56
CA LEU A 368 25.32 3.81 2.80
C LEU A 368 25.56 5.30 3.04
N ARG A 369 24.65 6.15 2.54
CA ARG A 369 24.62 7.59 2.79
C ARG A 369 23.99 7.90 4.15
N ASN A 370 24.45 8.98 4.79
CA ASN A 370 23.75 9.58 5.92
C ASN A 370 22.57 10.43 5.40
N GLY A 371 21.46 9.77 5.09
CA GLY A 371 20.24 10.40 4.58
C GLY A 371 19.51 9.58 3.52
N THR A 372 18.32 10.03 3.12
CA THR A 372 17.39 9.32 2.24
C THR A 372 17.35 9.86 0.80
N GLY A 373 18.39 10.58 0.37
CA GLY A 373 18.48 11.18 -0.96
C GLY A 373 17.68 12.49 -1.12
N THR A 374 17.34 13.13 -0.01
CA THR A 374 16.47 14.33 0.02
C THR A 374 17.27 15.63 -0.04
N LYS A 375 16.64 16.75 0.32
CA LYS A 375 17.31 18.02 0.59
C LYS A 375 17.84 18.11 2.03
N GLU A 376 17.25 17.38 2.98
CA GLU A 376 17.65 17.43 4.39
C GLU A 376 19.06 16.86 4.59
N ASP A 377 19.44 15.84 3.83
CA ASP A 377 20.81 15.33 3.69
C ASP A 377 21.90 16.39 3.46
N LYS A 378 21.51 17.59 2.96
CA LYS A 378 22.37 18.74 2.67
C LYS A 378 22.22 19.90 3.66
N ARG A 379 21.49 19.69 4.76
CA ARG A 379 21.21 20.72 5.76
C ARG A 379 22.45 21.10 6.57
N GLY A 380 23.37 20.14 6.74
CA GLY A 380 24.55 20.26 7.60
C GLY A 380 24.28 19.79 9.03
N GLY A 381 25.33 19.39 9.74
CA GLY A 381 25.26 18.84 11.10
C GLY A 381 25.08 17.32 11.17
N HIS A 382 25.09 16.61 10.03
CA HIS A 382 25.11 15.14 9.99
C HIS A 382 26.53 14.62 10.20
N TRP A 383 26.70 13.48 10.85
CA TRP A 383 28.02 12.92 11.17
C TRP A 383 27.94 11.39 11.33
N ASN A 384 29.08 10.72 11.29
CA ASN A 384 29.16 9.26 11.38
C ASN A 384 30.21 8.85 12.42
N GLU A 385 30.09 7.66 13.02
CA GLU A 385 31.12 7.09 13.90
C GLU A 385 31.15 5.55 13.88
N PRO A 386 32.33 4.92 14.04
CA PRO A 386 32.41 3.47 14.16
C PRO A 386 31.88 2.98 15.51
N PHE A 387 31.29 1.80 15.53
CA PHE A 387 30.90 1.10 16.75
C PHE A 387 31.37 -0.36 16.74
N SER A 388 31.48 -0.94 17.93
CA SER A 388 31.72 -2.37 18.13
C SER A 388 31.02 -2.78 19.41
N LEU A 389 30.16 -3.80 19.34
CA LEU A 389 29.40 -4.35 20.46
C LEU A 389 29.65 -5.85 20.56
N GLU A 390 30.16 -6.29 21.70
CA GLU A 390 30.31 -7.71 22.05
C GLU A 390 29.33 -8.04 23.17
N LYS A 391 28.47 -9.03 22.92
CA LYS A 391 27.42 -9.49 23.85
C LYS A 391 27.12 -10.96 23.57
N GLU A 392 26.91 -11.76 24.62
CA GLU A 392 26.62 -13.21 24.52
C GLU A 392 27.64 -14.01 23.68
N GLY A 393 28.91 -13.58 23.68
CA GLY A 393 29.98 -14.22 22.89
C GLY A 393 29.95 -13.93 21.38
N ALA A 394 28.99 -13.14 20.91
CA ALA A 394 28.93 -12.64 19.54
C ALA A 394 29.34 -11.17 19.48
N ARG A 395 30.17 -10.82 18.50
CA ARG A 395 30.65 -9.45 18.27
C ARG A 395 30.15 -8.91 16.94
N VAL A 396 29.61 -7.70 16.96
CA VAL A 396 29.13 -6.97 15.78
C VAL A 396 29.81 -5.61 15.74
N SER A 397 30.37 -5.27 14.58
CA SER A 397 31.11 -4.03 14.36
C SER A 397 30.59 -3.33 13.10
N GLY A 398 30.65 -1.99 13.08
CA GLY A 398 30.03 -1.22 12.01
C GLY A 398 30.21 0.28 12.12
N VAL A 399 29.36 1.03 11.42
CA VAL A 399 29.33 2.51 11.44
C VAL A 399 27.90 3.00 11.65
N LEU A 400 27.74 3.90 12.61
CA LEU A 400 26.54 4.70 12.83
C LEU A 400 26.55 5.94 11.94
N LEU A 401 25.41 6.30 11.37
CA LEU A 401 25.20 7.48 10.55
C LEU A 401 24.08 8.32 11.19
N HIS A 402 24.48 9.33 11.96
CA HIS A 402 23.60 10.19 12.75
C HIS A 402 22.99 11.29 11.86
N HIS A 403 21.69 11.17 11.59
CA HIS A 403 20.94 12.08 10.72
C HIS A 403 20.13 13.10 11.54
N CYS A 404 20.81 14.18 11.90
CA CYS A 404 20.32 15.29 12.74
C CYS A 404 19.20 16.15 12.09
N SER A 405 18.04 15.56 11.78
CA SER A 405 16.85 16.28 11.31
C SER A 405 16.16 17.06 12.45
N PRO A 406 15.42 18.15 12.18
CA PRO A 406 14.90 19.03 13.25
C PRO A 406 13.64 18.53 13.97
N VAL A 407 13.01 17.46 13.49
CA VAL A 407 11.67 17.03 13.96
C VAL A 407 11.71 15.55 14.34
N ASN A 408 12.16 14.72 13.39
CA ASN A 408 12.35 13.29 13.53
C ASN A 408 13.81 12.97 13.18
N PRO A 409 14.78 13.25 14.09
CA PRO A 409 16.16 12.80 13.91
C PRO A 409 16.21 11.27 13.98
N TYR A 410 17.18 10.66 13.31
CA TYR A 410 17.36 9.21 13.31
C TYR A 410 18.81 8.83 13.10
N THR A 411 19.17 7.61 13.48
CA THR A 411 20.52 7.06 13.31
C THR A 411 20.43 5.76 12.52
N LEU A 412 21.08 5.69 11.37
CA LEU A 412 21.25 4.43 10.62
C LEU A 412 22.47 3.70 11.15
N ALA A 413 22.49 2.37 11.10
CA ALA A 413 23.68 1.56 11.33
C ALA A 413 23.87 0.58 10.17
N ILE A 414 25.05 0.62 9.56
CA ILE A 414 25.55 -0.50 8.74
C ILE A 414 26.55 -1.29 9.58
N SER A 415 26.49 -2.61 9.50
CA SER A 415 27.21 -3.50 10.42
C SER A 415 27.54 -4.85 9.77
N ALA A 416 28.48 -5.57 10.38
CA ALA A 416 28.76 -6.96 10.07
C ALA A 416 29.14 -7.72 11.36
N ARG A 417 28.90 -9.04 11.35
CA ARG A 417 29.26 -9.92 12.47
C ARG A 417 30.70 -10.41 12.34
N GLU A 418 31.46 -10.30 13.42
CA GLU A 418 32.79 -10.91 13.51
C GLU A 418 32.63 -12.41 13.87
N GLN A 419 33.30 -13.27 13.12
CA GLN A 419 33.28 -14.73 13.28
C GLN A 419 34.68 -15.31 13.07
N ALA A 420 34.89 -16.57 13.44
CA ALA A 420 36.17 -17.26 13.23
C ALA A 420 36.51 -17.39 11.73
N GLY A 421 37.49 -16.59 11.26
CA GLY A 421 37.87 -16.51 9.85
C GLY A 421 37.20 -15.38 9.05
N THR A 422 36.35 -14.58 9.69
CA THR A 422 35.71 -13.39 9.09
C THR A 422 36.30 -12.12 9.69
N GLY A 423 36.91 -11.27 8.84
CA GLY A 423 37.34 -9.93 9.21
C GLY A 423 36.25 -8.90 8.94
N VAL A 424 36.05 -7.97 9.88
CA VAL A 424 35.21 -6.78 9.69
C VAL A 424 36.10 -5.53 9.70
N THR A 425 35.85 -4.60 8.78
CA THR A 425 36.56 -3.32 8.63
C THR A 425 35.63 -2.21 8.15
N HIS A 426 35.98 -0.94 8.34
CA HIS A 426 35.08 0.18 8.04
C HIS A 426 35.76 1.41 7.41
N PHE A 427 34.94 2.29 6.82
CA PHE A 427 35.34 3.63 6.37
C PHE A 427 34.31 4.63 6.90
N THR A 428 34.69 5.41 7.93
CA THR A 428 33.73 6.20 8.74
C THR A 428 32.98 7.27 7.94
N ALA A 429 33.69 8.00 7.06
CA ALA A 429 33.10 9.11 6.30
C ALA A 429 33.79 9.32 4.95
N PHE A 430 33.02 9.30 3.86
CA PHE A 430 33.43 9.76 2.53
C PHE A 430 32.33 10.63 1.89
N ASN A 431 32.67 11.41 0.86
CA ASN A 431 31.71 12.28 0.16
C ASN A 431 31.04 11.51 -1.01
N PRO A 432 29.75 11.13 -0.91
CA PRO A 432 29.04 10.39 -1.97
C PRO A 432 28.69 11.21 -3.21
N ALA A 433 28.89 12.53 -3.20
CA ALA A 433 28.77 13.38 -4.39
C ALA A 433 30.12 13.53 -5.16
N GLY A 434 31.23 13.06 -4.60
CA GLY A 434 32.55 13.07 -5.22
C GLY A 434 32.80 11.85 -6.13
N THR A 435 34.07 11.59 -6.41
CA THR A 435 34.50 10.43 -7.22
C THR A 435 34.43 9.09 -6.49
N GLY A 436 34.37 9.09 -5.16
CA GLY A 436 34.43 7.86 -4.34
C GLY A 436 35.79 7.15 -4.35
N GLN A 437 36.84 7.76 -4.93
CA GLN A 437 38.13 7.12 -5.20
C GLN A 437 38.81 6.57 -3.94
N ALA A 438 38.74 7.28 -2.81
CA ALA A 438 39.45 6.89 -1.58
C ALA A 438 39.02 5.51 -1.06
N VAL A 439 37.73 5.35 -0.70
CA VAL A 439 37.16 4.07 -0.24
C VAL A 439 37.27 2.96 -1.28
N TRP A 440 37.27 3.29 -2.58
CA TRP A 440 37.45 2.29 -3.64
C TRP A 440 38.88 1.76 -3.72
N GLN A 441 39.89 2.63 -3.61
CA GLN A 441 41.30 2.24 -3.70
C GLN A 441 41.80 1.56 -2.41
N ASP A 442 41.26 1.96 -1.25
CA ASP A 442 41.45 1.29 0.05
C ASP A 442 41.10 -0.21 -0.09
N LEU A 443 39.85 -0.52 -0.49
CA LEU A 443 39.38 -1.88 -0.74
C LEU A 443 40.16 -2.61 -1.86
N LEU A 444 40.59 -1.88 -2.90
CA LEU A 444 41.31 -2.44 -4.03
C LEU A 444 42.74 -2.88 -3.65
N GLN A 445 43.37 -2.22 -2.68
CA GLN A 445 44.75 -2.45 -2.30
C GLN A 445 44.94 -3.80 -1.60
N ASP A 446 44.21 -4.06 -0.51
CA ASP A 446 44.40 -5.25 0.33
C ASP A 446 43.11 -6.07 0.59
N GLY A 447 41.95 -5.63 0.09
CA GLY A 447 40.65 -6.26 0.33
C GLY A 447 39.97 -5.84 1.64
N ARG A 448 40.51 -4.83 2.33
CA ARG A 448 40.02 -4.36 3.63
C ARG A 448 39.71 -2.86 3.55
N LEU A 449 39.24 -2.28 4.65
CA LEU A 449 39.13 -0.84 4.82
C LEU A 449 40.00 -0.37 5.98
N GLY A 450 40.58 0.82 5.87
CA GLY A 450 41.55 1.37 6.83
C GLY A 450 41.04 1.53 8.27
N SER A 451 39.74 1.39 8.51
CA SER A 451 39.11 1.28 9.84
C SER A 451 39.51 2.39 10.83
N PRO A 452 39.45 3.68 10.43
CA PRO A 452 39.94 4.78 11.26
C PRO A 452 39.15 4.90 12.57
N ALA A 453 39.88 5.14 13.67
CA ALA A 453 39.30 5.33 14.99
C ALA A 453 38.67 6.72 15.15
N GLY A 454 37.58 6.78 15.93
CA GLY A 454 36.87 8.02 16.24
C GLY A 454 35.83 8.44 15.20
N LYS A 455 35.06 9.46 15.56
CA LYS A 455 33.96 9.98 14.76
C LYS A 455 34.42 10.91 13.62
N GLY A 456 33.65 10.93 12.54
CA GLY A 456 33.81 11.89 11.45
C GLY A 456 33.41 13.31 11.87
N SER A 457 33.81 14.30 11.05
CA SER A 457 33.35 15.68 11.19
C SER A 457 31.85 15.81 10.91
N LEU A 458 31.23 16.84 11.50
CA LEU A 458 29.89 17.27 11.10
C LEU A 458 29.95 17.86 9.70
N THR A 459 28.97 17.54 8.84
CA THR A 459 28.85 18.10 7.50
C THR A 459 28.53 19.59 7.52
N GLU A 460 29.13 20.36 6.62
CA GLU A 460 28.70 21.73 6.35
C GLU A 460 27.41 21.77 5.52
N LYS A 461 26.77 22.95 5.46
CA LYS A 461 25.53 23.16 4.70
C LYS A 461 25.80 23.05 3.19
N GLY A 462 25.20 22.05 2.56
CA GLY A 462 25.35 21.72 1.13
C GLY A 462 26.15 20.44 0.87
N GLU A 463 26.95 20.01 1.84
CA GLU A 463 27.71 18.76 1.84
C GLU A 463 26.81 17.54 2.08
N VAL A 464 27.38 16.35 1.86
CA VAL A 464 26.78 15.04 2.12
C VAL A 464 27.88 14.10 2.59
N THR A 465 27.55 13.13 3.45
CA THR A 465 28.48 12.09 3.92
C THR A 465 27.87 10.70 3.75
N ALA A 466 28.74 9.70 3.63
CA ALA A 466 28.43 8.28 3.53
C ALA A 466 29.48 7.46 4.29
N ALA A 467 29.11 6.26 4.72
CA ALA A 467 29.98 5.30 5.40
C ALA A 467 30.10 4.00 4.60
N ALA A 468 31.10 3.19 4.94
CA ALA A 468 31.27 1.84 4.44
C ALA A 468 31.59 0.85 5.56
N VAL A 469 31.08 -0.38 5.45
CA VAL A 469 31.49 -1.54 6.25
C VAL A 469 31.78 -2.68 5.30
N CYS A 470 32.91 -3.35 5.50
CA CYS A 470 33.36 -4.47 4.71
C CYS A 470 33.59 -5.70 5.59
N ALA A 471 32.90 -6.78 5.25
CA ALA A 471 33.15 -8.12 5.79
C ALA A 471 33.96 -8.93 4.77
N SER A 472 34.94 -9.71 5.22
CA SER A 472 35.77 -10.53 4.33
C SER A 472 36.20 -11.86 4.94
N CYS A 473 36.33 -12.89 4.10
CA CYS A 473 36.81 -14.23 4.49
C CYS A 473 37.51 -14.93 3.32
N THR A 474 38.29 -15.97 3.62
CA THR A 474 38.88 -16.86 2.60
C THR A 474 37.92 -18.02 2.30
N VAL A 475 37.46 -18.11 1.06
CA VAL A 475 36.65 -19.22 0.56
C VAL A 475 37.58 -20.32 0.01
N PRO A 476 37.51 -21.57 0.51
CA PRO A 476 38.33 -22.67 0.01
C PRO A 476 38.11 -22.96 -1.48
N ALA A 477 39.07 -23.63 -2.12
CA ALA A 477 38.88 -24.23 -3.44
C ALA A 477 37.69 -25.22 -3.40
N ARG A 478 36.80 -25.15 -4.41
CA ARG A 478 35.57 -25.97 -4.50
C ARG A 478 34.72 -25.97 -3.22
N GLY A 479 34.66 -24.82 -2.54
CA GLY A 479 34.04 -24.67 -1.22
C GLY A 479 33.16 -23.43 -1.08
N HIS A 480 32.51 -23.31 0.06
CA HIS A 480 31.60 -22.20 0.38
C HIS A 480 31.90 -21.54 1.74
N ARG A 481 31.45 -20.30 1.90
CA ARG A 481 31.42 -19.52 3.16
C ARG A 481 30.21 -18.60 3.20
N THR A 482 29.94 -18.04 4.38
CA THR A 482 28.89 -17.05 4.61
C THR A 482 29.51 -15.77 5.18
N LEU A 483 28.98 -14.60 4.80
CA LEU A 483 29.23 -13.33 5.46
C LEU A 483 27.89 -12.69 5.87
N GLU A 484 27.82 -12.14 7.07
CA GLU A 484 26.58 -11.60 7.65
C GLU A 484 26.70 -10.09 7.82
N LEU A 485 25.89 -9.32 7.09
CA LEU A 485 25.83 -7.86 7.16
C LEU A 485 24.41 -7.40 7.58
N GLY A 486 24.32 -6.35 8.38
CA GLY A 486 23.06 -5.85 8.93
C GLY A 486 22.87 -4.35 8.70
N LEU A 487 21.62 -3.95 8.44
CA LEU A 487 21.15 -2.58 8.39
C LEU A 487 20.07 -2.36 9.46
N ALA A 488 20.27 -1.41 10.36
CA ALA A 488 19.31 -1.00 11.38
C ALA A 488 19.05 0.52 11.30
N TRP A 489 17.88 0.98 11.77
CA TRP A 489 17.57 2.42 11.83
C TRP A 489 16.75 2.80 13.06
N ASP A 490 17.37 3.59 13.94
CA ASP A 490 16.71 4.08 15.16
C ASP A 490 16.09 5.46 14.92
N MET A 491 14.76 5.53 14.91
CA MET A 491 13.94 6.75 14.95
C MET A 491 12.86 6.57 16.04
N PRO A 492 13.24 6.60 17.32
CA PRO A 492 12.38 6.08 18.39
C PRO A 492 11.26 7.05 18.77
N ARG A 493 11.50 8.34 18.52
CA ARG A 493 10.66 9.49 18.83
C ARG A 493 10.21 10.14 17.53
N ILE A 494 8.90 10.25 17.33
CA ILE A 494 8.32 10.82 16.12
C ILE A 494 7.26 11.88 16.42
N HIS A 495 7.16 12.84 15.52
CA HIS A 495 6.04 13.75 15.37
C HIS A 495 5.45 13.60 13.97
N PHE A 496 4.13 13.76 13.86
CA PHE A 496 3.42 13.89 12.59
C PHE A 496 3.53 15.33 12.06
N GLY A 497 2.89 15.63 10.92
CA GLY A 497 2.96 16.95 10.29
C GLY A 497 2.38 18.09 11.14
N SER A 498 1.48 17.78 12.08
CA SER A 498 1.00 18.68 13.16
C SER A 498 2.14 19.24 14.02
N LYS A 499 3.05 18.35 14.44
CA LYS A 499 4.04 18.51 15.51
C LYS A 499 3.43 18.85 16.88
N GLU A 500 2.18 18.46 17.10
CA GLU A 500 1.44 18.72 18.34
C GLU A 500 1.78 17.71 19.45
N LYS A 501 1.93 16.42 19.10
CA LYS A 501 2.23 15.35 20.05
C LYS A 501 3.49 14.57 19.65
N LEU A 502 4.31 14.26 20.65
CA LEU A 502 5.40 13.29 20.56
C LEU A 502 4.83 11.88 20.74
N HIS A 503 5.18 10.96 19.84
CA HIS A 503 4.86 9.55 19.94
C HIS A 503 6.12 8.68 19.97
N LEU A 504 6.01 7.49 20.55
CA LEU A 504 7.06 6.47 20.58
C LEU A 504 6.71 5.31 19.66
N ARG A 505 7.70 4.77 18.93
CA ARG A 505 7.51 3.57 18.10
C ARG A 505 7.52 2.30 18.94
N ARG A 506 6.78 1.27 18.52
CA ARG A 506 6.62 0.00 19.27
C ARG A 506 7.93 -0.64 19.72
N TYR A 507 8.93 -0.72 18.83
CA TYR A 507 10.20 -1.38 19.16
C TYR A 507 10.94 -0.75 20.36
N THR A 508 10.61 0.50 20.71
CA THR A 508 11.20 1.20 21.87
C THR A 508 10.83 0.56 23.21
N ARG A 509 9.77 -0.26 23.28
CA ARG A 509 9.46 -1.15 24.42
C ARG A 509 10.64 -2.08 24.74
N TYR A 510 11.33 -2.57 23.71
CA TYR A 510 12.35 -3.62 23.83
C TYR A 510 13.78 -3.06 23.75
N PHE A 511 14.00 -1.99 22.99
CA PHE A 511 15.32 -1.39 22.74
C PHE A 511 15.52 0.02 23.33
N GLY A 512 14.53 0.56 24.05
CA GLY A 512 14.59 1.91 24.62
C GLY A 512 14.25 3.01 23.61
N SER A 513 14.23 4.26 24.09
CA SER A 513 13.73 5.42 23.32
C SER A 513 14.70 6.60 23.24
N ALA A 514 16.00 6.39 23.47
CA ALA A 514 16.98 7.49 23.60
C ALA A 514 17.65 7.94 22.28
N GLY A 515 17.62 7.12 21.22
CA GLY A 515 18.25 7.42 19.92
C GLY A 515 19.60 6.74 19.70
N ASP A 516 19.94 5.77 20.55
CA ASP A 516 21.19 5.02 20.64
C ASP A 516 20.98 3.50 20.48
N ALA A 517 19.78 3.04 20.09
CA ALA A 517 19.46 1.60 20.03
C ALA A 517 20.17 0.85 18.89
N CYS A 518 20.70 1.56 17.90
CA CYS A 518 21.20 0.99 16.65
C CYS A 518 22.29 -0.11 16.79
N PRO A 519 23.29 0.00 17.69
CA PRO A 519 24.22 -1.09 17.98
C PRO A 519 23.53 -2.35 18.54
N ALA A 520 22.56 -2.20 19.45
CA ALA A 520 21.83 -3.30 20.05
C ALA A 520 20.88 -3.97 19.05
N LEU A 521 20.18 -3.19 18.22
CA LEU A 521 19.38 -3.68 17.09
C LEU A 521 20.25 -4.45 16.08
N SER A 522 21.44 -3.94 15.76
CA SER A 522 22.39 -4.61 14.85
C SER A 522 22.90 -5.93 15.42
N HIS A 523 23.26 -5.97 16.71
CA HIS A 523 23.67 -7.20 17.39
C HIS A 523 22.55 -8.23 17.46
N TYR A 524 21.34 -7.82 17.85
CA TYR A 524 20.17 -8.69 17.92
C TYR A 524 19.84 -9.31 16.57
N ALA A 525 19.73 -8.49 15.52
CA ALA A 525 19.40 -8.97 14.17
C ALA A 525 20.44 -9.96 13.63
N LEU A 526 21.74 -9.66 13.78
CA LEU A 526 22.82 -10.54 13.33
C LEU A 526 23.04 -11.78 14.22
N THR A 527 22.29 -11.93 15.31
CA THR A 527 22.34 -13.13 16.18
C THR A 527 21.04 -13.94 16.21
N HIS A 528 19.93 -13.39 15.70
CA HIS A 528 18.60 -14.01 15.75
C HIS A 528 17.98 -14.29 14.36
N TYR A 529 18.55 -13.81 13.25
CA TYR A 529 17.93 -13.98 11.93
C TYR A 529 17.68 -15.43 11.52
N GLU A 530 18.53 -16.38 11.95
CA GLU A 530 18.37 -17.81 11.65
C GLU A 530 17.06 -18.34 12.28
N GLN A 531 16.77 -17.95 13.52
CA GLN A 531 15.51 -18.26 14.20
C GLN A 531 14.32 -17.56 13.53
N TRP A 532 14.50 -16.34 13.00
CA TRP A 532 13.47 -15.68 12.20
C TRP A 532 13.17 -16.45 10.93
N GLU A 533 14.17 -16.98 10.24
CA GLU A 533 13.97 -17.79 9.03
C GLU A 533 13.33 -19.14 9.32
N GLU A 534 13.69 -19.81 10.41
CA GLU A 534 12.98 -21.01 10.90
C GLU A 534 11.50 -20.71 11.18
N LYS A 535 11.21 -19.63 11.92
CA LYS A 535 9.84 -19.15 12.16
C LYS A 535 9.12 -18.87 10.83
N ILE A 536 9.75 -18.12 9.92
CA ILE A 536 9.18 -17.72 8.62
C ILE A 536 8.88 -18.93 7.74
N GLU A 537 9.80 -19.89 7.63
CA GLU A 537 9.57 -21.11 6.87
C GLU A 537 8.48 -21.97 7.48
N SER A 538 8.41 -22.08 8.79
CA SER A 538 7.39 -22.89 9.48
C SER A 538 5.96 -22.50 9.09
N TRP A 539 5.64 -21.20 9.01
CA TRP A 539 4.30 -20.74 8.60
C TRP A 539 4.10 -20.71 7.07
N GLN A 540 5.16 -20.48 6.29
CA GLN A 540 5.06 -20.51 4.82
C GLN A 540 4.91 -21.94 4.26
N ARG A 541 5.56 -22.93 4.88
CA ARG A 541 5.75 -24.30 4.36
C ARG A 541 4.45 -25.05 4.02
N PRO A 542 3.39 -25.08 4.85
CA PRO A 542 2.15 -25.82 4.52
C PRO A 542 1.49 -25.35 3.21
N ILE A 543 1.57 -24.05 2.95
CA ILE A 543 1.04 -23.43 1.72
C ILE A 543 2.01 -23.68 0.55
N LEU A 544 3.32 -23.54 0.76
CA LEU A 544 4.33 -23.75 -0.27
C LEU A 544 4.40 -25.19 -0.78
N GLU A 545 4.29 -26.18 0.11
CA GLU A 545 4.37 -27.61 -0.23
C GLU A 545 3.06 -28.15 -0.82
N SER A 546 1.91 -27.50 -0.57
CA SER A 546 0.60 -27.93 -1.10
C SER A 546 0.59 -27.97 -2.63
N SER A 547 0.52 -29.18 -3.20
CA SER A 547 0.47 -29.42 -4.65
C SER A 547 -0.85 -28.96 -5.30
N HIS A 548 -1.89 -28.74 -4.49
CA HIS A 548 -3.19 -28.25 -4.95
C HIS A 548 -3.22 -26.74 -5.21
N LEU A 549 -2.31 -25.97 -4.60
CA LEU A 549 -2.26 -24.52 -4.74
C LEU A 549 -1.35 -24.12 -5.91
N PRO A 550 -1.81 -23.27 -6.85
CA PRO A 550 -1.02 -22.97 -8.03
C PRO A 550 0.18 -22.06 -7.69
N PRO A 551 1.35 -22.30 -8.32
CA PRO A 551 2.48 -21.38 -8.43
C PRO A 551 2.26 -19.88 -8.20
N TRP A 552 1.40 -19.25 -9.00
CA TRP A 552 1.21 -17.79 -8.98
C TRP A 552 0.49 -17.33 -7.71
N TYR A 553 -0.39 -18.16 -7.14
CA TYR A 553 -1.16 -17.86 -5.95
C TYR A 553 -0.24 -17.79 -4.73
N LYS A 554 0.69 -18.75 -4.61
CA LYS A 554 1.74 -18.75 -3.57
C LYS A 554 2.58 -17.48 -3.65
N SER A 555 3.01 -17.10 -4.86
CA SER A 555 3.74 -15.85 -5.08
C SER A 555 2.94 -14.62 -4.62
N ALA A 556 1.66 -14.53 -5.02
CA ALA A 556 0.79 -13.40 -4.69
C ALA A 556 0.49 -13.32 -3.18
N LEU A 557 -0.02 -14.41 -2.59
CA LEU A 557 -0.47 -14.46 -1.19
C LEU A 557 0.60 -13.98 -0.20
N PHE A 558 1.85 -14.41 -0.40
CA PHE A 558 2.97 -13.95 0.43
C PHE A 558 3.48 -12.57 0.03
N ASN A 559 3.67 -12.28 -1.27
CA ASN A 559 4.29 -11.01 -1.66
C ASN A 559 3.38 -9.78 -1.52
N GLU A 560 2.05 -9.90 -1.56
CA GLU A 560 1.14 -8.76 -1.28
C GLU A 560 1.19 -8.31 0.20
N LEU A 561 1.62 -9.18 1.13
CA LEU A 561 1.84 -8.81 2.55
C LEU A 561 2.91 -7.73 2.75
N TYR A 562 3.71 -7.39 1.73
CA TYR A 562 4.67 -6.29 1.77
C TYR A 562 4.03 -4.98 2.26
N PHE A 563 2.75 -4.79 1.96
CA PHE A 563 2.01 -3.57 2.27
C PHE A 563 1.72 -3.40 3.76
N LEU A 564 1.72 -4.46 4.58
CA LEU A 564 1.57 -4.31 6.03
C LEU A 564 2.79 -3.65 6.71
N ALA A 565 3.97 -3.68 6.07
CA ALA A 565 5.13 -2.88 6.49
C ALA A 565 5.25 -1.58 5.66
N ASP A 566 5.23 -1.71 4.33
CA ASP A 566 5.58 -0.65 3.38
C ASP A 566 4.38 0.22 2.95
N GLY A 567 3.22 0.01 3.59
CA GLY A 567 2.01 0.83 3.51
C GLY A 567 2.02 2.02 4.48
N GLY A 568 3.19 2.52 4.87
CA GLY A 568 3.30 3.73 5.70
C GLY A 568 3.08 3.49 7.18
N THR A 569 3.13 2.22 7.59
CA THR A 569 2.58 1.68 8.83
C THR A 569 3.09 2.39 10.09
N LEU A 570 2.16 2.62 11.00
CA LEU A 570 2.31 3.14 12.35
C LEU A 570 2.10 1.99 13.32
N TRP A 571 3.05 1.80 14.22
CA TRP A 571 2.87 0.96 15.39
C TRP A 571 3.48 1.68 16.59
N LEU A 572 2.62 2.20 17.46
CA LEU A 572 2.98 3.18 18.47
C LEU A 572 2.77 2.64 19.88
N GLU A 573 3.73 2.92 20.74
CA GLU A 573 3.69 2.52 22.14
C GLU A 573 2.88 3.54 22.97
N LEU A 574 1.98 3.05 23.82
CA LEU A 574 1.26 3.90 24.78
C LEU A 574 2.24 4.39 25.86
N PRO A 575 2.39 5.72 26.08
CA PRO A 575 3.31 6.26 27.08
C PRO A 575 3.11 5.63 28.47
N PRO A 576 4.18 5.38 29.26
CA PRO A 576 4.08 4.78 30.60
C PRO A 576 3.02 5.43 31.52
N GLU A 577 2.83 6.74 31.39
CA GLU A 577 1.92 7.60 32.13
C GLU A 577 0.47 7.63 31.60
N ALA A 578 0.17 7.05 30.43
CA ALA A 578 -1.15 7.12 29.81
C ALA A 578 -2.24 6.39 30.62
N CYS A 579 -3.44 6.94 30.63
CA CYS A 579 -4.61 6.41 31.34
C CYS A 579 -5.71 5.93 30.39
N ALA A 580 -6.84 5.42 30.92
CA ALA A 580 -7.91 4.87 30.09
C ALA A 580 -8.64 5.96 29.29
N GLU A 581 -8.73 7.15 29.85
CA GLU A 581 -9.33 8.35 29.28
C GLU A 581 -8.60 8.80 28.00
N ASP A 582 -7.27 8.65 27.93
CA ASP A 582 -6.44 9.01 26.76
C ASP A 582 -6.81 8.23 25.49
N VAL A 583 -7.37 7.02 25.63
CA VAL A 583 -7.76 6.15 24.50
C VAL A 583 -9.26 6.10 24.25
N GLN A 584 -10.08 6.35 25.28
CA GLN A 584 -11.54 6.39 25.15
C GLN A 584 -12.08 7.67 24.50
N GLY A 585 -11.30 8.76 24.50
CA GLY A 585 -11.68 10.05 23.91
C GLY A 585 -12.74 10.83 24.72
N PRO A 586 -13.05 12.08 24.30
CA PRO A 586 -13.86 13.01 25.08
C PRO A 586 -15.26 12.52 25.54
N ALA A 587 -15.89 11.62 24.78
CA ALA A 587 -17.20 11.06 25.11
C ALA A 587 -17.16 9.96 26.19
N GLY A 588 -15.97 9.41 26.51
CA GLY A 588 -15.83 8.24 27.38
C GLY A 588 -16.43 6.99 26.74
N ALA A 589 -15.70 6.38 25.81
CA ALA A 589 -16.17 5.23 25.02
C ALA A 589 -16.68 4.03 25.84
N GLY A 590 -16.35 3.90 27.14
CA GLY A 590 -16.90 2.87 28.03
C GLY A 590 -16.39 1.44 27.79
N LEU A 591 -15.66 1.23 26.70
CA LEU A 591 -14.97 -0.02 26.35
C LEU A 591 -13.99 -0.37 27.48
N SER A 592 -14.15 -1.57 28.06
CA SER A 592 -13.37 -2.05 29.20
C SER A 592 -11.98 -2.55 28.82
N GLN A 593 -11.84 -3.10 27.61
CA GLN A 593 -10.63 -3.75 27.13
C GLN A 593 -9.75 -2.87 26.24
N ILE A 594 -10.24 -1.70 25.76
CA ILE A 594 -9.45 -0.78 24.94
C ILE A 594 -8.10 -0.43 25.59
N PHE A 595 -8.10 -0.05 26.87
CA PHE A 595 -6.88 0.33 27.56
C PHE A 595 -5.90 -0.86 27.73
N PRO A 596 -6.27 -2.02 28.30
CA PRO A 596 -5.32 -3.14 28.41
C PRO A 596 -4.87 -3.69 27.05
N VAL A 597 -5.71 -3.70 26.01
CA VAL A 597 -5.30 -4.13 24.66
C VAL A 597 -4.31 -3.16 24.04
N LEU A 598 -4.61 -1.85 23.99
CA LEU A 598 -3.68 -0.86 23.45
C LEU A 598 -2.43 -0.74 24.32
N ARG A 599 -2.53 -0.95 25.64
CA ARG A 599 -1.38 -0.98 26.55
C ARG A 599 -0.49 -2.19 26.30
N GLU A 600 -1.05 -3.36 25.98
CA GLU A 600 -0.20 -4.51 25.67
C GLU A 600 0.33 -4.49 24.24
N TYR A 601 -0.53 -4.28 23.24
CA TYR A 601 -0.17 -4.43 21.83
C TYR A 601 0.24 -3.13 21.13
N GLY A 602 -0.05 -1.95 21.69
CA GLY A 602 0.22 -0.64 21.06
C GLY A 602 -0.79 -0.27 19.98
N ARG A 603 -0.92 1.03 19.66
CA ARG A 603 -1.80 1.52 18.59
C ARG A 603 -1.27 1.13 17.21
N PHE A 604 -2.15 0.70 16.31
CA PHE A 604 -1.79 0.24 14.97
C PHE A 604 -2.58 0.96 13.88
N ALA A 605 -1.89 1.44 12.85
CA ALA A 605 -2.53 2.00 11.66
C ALA A 605 -1.65 1.90 10.40
N TYR A 606 -2.24 1.85 9.22
CA TYR A 606 -1.53 1.81 7.94
C TYR A 606 -2.32 2.57 6.86
N LEU A 607 -1.64 3.07 5.84
CA LEU A 607 -2.28 3.92 4.82
C LEU A 607 -3.17 3.09 3.90
N GLU A 608 -4.18 3.74 3.35
CA GLU A 608 -4.98 3.24 2.25
C GLU A 608 -4.13 2.99 0.99
N GLY A 609 -3.23 3.92 0.67
CA GLY A 609 -2.20 3.71 -0.35
C GLY A 609 -1.07 4.75 -0.36
N GLN A 610 -0.13 4.59 -1.28
CA GLN A 610 0.99 5.54 -1.45
C GLN A 610 0.58 6.85 -2.15
N GLU A 611 -0.53 6.84 -2.91
CA GLU A 611 -1.16 8.04 -3.49
C GLU A 611 -2.34 8.59 -2.66
N TYR A 612 -3.05 7.73 -1.91
CA TYR A 612 -4.20 8.09 -1.08
C TYR A 612 -3.80 7.95 0.39
N ARG A 613 -3.36 9.07 0.98
CA ARG A 613 -2.59 9.10 2.24
C ARG A 613 -3.49 9.30 3.47
N MET A 614 -4.49 8.44 3.61
CA MET A 614 -5.39 8.37 4.77
C MET A 614 -5.12 7.06 5.51
N TYR A 615 -5.14 7.07 6.85
CA TYR A 615 -4.84 5.90 7.67
C TYR A 615 -6.10 5.09 7.99
N ASN A 616 -6.01 3.76 7.92
CA ASN A 616 -7.07 2.81 8.22
C ASN A 616 -8.40 3.15 7.51
N THR A 617 -8.35 3.53 6.23
CA THR A 617 -9.57 3.83 5.47
C THR A 617 -10.50 2.61 5.49
N TYR A 618 -11.63 2.73 6.17
CA TYR A 618 -12.27 1.60 6.82
C TYR A 618 -13.14 0.77 5.88
N ASP A 619 -13.74 1.41 4.90
CA ASP A 619 -14.48 0.75 3.81
C ASP A 619 -13.56 -0.04 2.85
N VAL A 620 -12.26 0.28 2.84
CA VAL A 620 -11.20 -0.42 2.12
C VAL A 620 -10.53 -1.48 3.02
N HIS A 621 -10.33 -1.16 4.30
CA HIS A 621 -9.83 -2.06 5.33
C HIS A 621 -10.70 -3.32 5.45
N PHE A 622 -12.03 -3.22 5.29
CA PHE A 622 -12.97 -4.34 5.14
C PHE A 622 -12.50 -5.47 4.20
N TYR A 623 -11.77 -5.13 3.13
CA TYR A 623 -11.17 -6.11 2.22
C TYR A 623 -9.78 -6.55 2.69
N ALA A 624 -8.97 -5.62 3.22
CA ALA A 624 -7.58 -5.87 3.58
C ALA A 624 -7.39 -6.65 4.90
N SER A 625 -8.32 -6.50 5.84
CA SER A 625 -8.19 -6.92 7.24
C SER A 625 -8.05 -8.42 7.46
N PHE A 626 -8.43 -9.26 6.49
CA PHE A 626 -8.17 -10.71 6.54
C PHE A 626 -6.71 -11.05 6.80
N ALA A 627 -5.77 -10.28 6.25
CA ALA A 627 -4.34 -10.50 6.48
C ALA A 627 -3.93 -10.24 7.95
N LEU A 628 -4.54 -9.25 8.63
CA LEU A 628 -4.27 -8.95 10.04
C LEU A 628 -5.06 -9.88 10.96
N ALA A 629 -6.35 -10.11 10.70
CA ALA A 629 -7.20 -11.01 11.48
C ALA A 629 -6.66 -12.45 11.54
N MET A 630 -6.06 -12.95 10.44
CA MET A 630 -5.44 -14.28 10.41
C MET A 630 -4.04 -14.32 11.03
N LEU A 631 -3.17 -13.34 10.73
CA LEU A 631 -1.73 -13.45 11.04
C LEU A 631 -1.29 -12.61 12.25
N TRP A 632 -1.96 -11.51 12.56
CA TRP A 632 -1.67 -10.63 13.72
C TRP A 632 -2.98 -10.19 14.41
N PRO A 633 -3.86 -11.11 14.86
CA PRO A 633 -5.21 -10.80 15.33
C PRO A 633 -5.29 -9.78 16.47
N LYS A 634 -4.23 -9.62 17.29
CA LYS A 634 -4.22 -8.60 18.35
C LYS A 634 -3.90 -7.18 17.86
N LEU A 635 -3.34 -7.03 16.65
CA LEU A 635 -3.26 -5.73 15.95
C LEU A 635 -4.59 -5.38 15.27
N GLU A 636 -5.27 -6.36 14.67
CA GLU A 636 -6.64 -6.18 14.17
C GLU A 636 -7.58 -5.73 15.29
N ILE A 637 -7.61 -6.45 16.41
CA ILE A 637 -8.41 -6.10 17.59
C ILE A 637 -8.04 -4.72 18.13
N SER A 638 -6.74 -4.34 18.18
CA SER A 638 -6.33 -3.00 18.62
C SER A 638 -6.79 -1.90 17.66
N LEU A 639 -6.75 -2.12 16.35
CA LEU A 639 -7.25 -1.19 15.34
C LEU A 639 -8.77 -1.03 15.48
N GLN A 640 -9.50 -2.14 15.67
CA GLN A 640 -10.94 -2.14 15.86
C GLN A 640 -11.37 -1.38 17.12
N TYR A 641 -10.59 -1.43 18.21
CA TYR A 641 -10.82 -0.58 19.39
C TYR A 641 -10.64 0.91 19.11
N ASP A 642 -9.64 1.31 18.32
CA ASP A 642 -9.47 2.71 17.92
C ASP A 642 -10.63 3.20 17.04
N ILE A 643 -11.14 2.35 16.13
CA ILE A 643 -12.32 2.66 15.32
C ILE A 643 -13.58 2.74 16.21
N ALA A 644 -13.79 1.82 17.15
CA ALA A 644 -14.93 1.83 18.06
C ALA A 644 -14.94 3.05 18.99
N ALA A 645 -13.78 3.47 19.50
CA ALA A 645 -13.66 4.73 20.22
C ALA A 645 -13.99 5.93 19.30
N ALA A 646 -13.50 5.94 18.05
CA ALA A 646 -13.81 6.98 17.09
C ALA A 646 -15.31 7.03 16.70
N VAL A 647 -16.01 5.89 16.61
CA VAL A 647 -17.48 5.81 16.40
C VAL A 647 -18.24 6.62 17.44
N LEU A 648 -17.92 6.40 18.73
CA LEU A 648 -18.64 6.96 19.88
C LEU A 648 -18.32 8.44 20.15
N ASN A 649 -17.25 8.97 19.55
CA ASN A 649 -16.87 10.38 19.61
C ASN A 649 -17.36 11.16 18.39
N GLU A 650 -17.43 12.49 18.51
CA GLU A 650 -17.85 13.42 17.46
C GLU A 650 -16.88 14.60 17.30
N ASP A 651 -16.82 15.15 16.08
CA ASP A 651 -16.22 16.44 15.78
C ASP A 651 -17.25 17.30 15.03
N THR A 652 -17.82 18.24 15.77
CA THR A 652 -18.89 19.14 15.32
C THR A 652 -18.37 20.33 14.49
N GLN A 653 -17.06 20.43 14.24
CA GLN A 653 -16.50 21.51 13.43
C GLN A 653 -17.07 21.48 11.99
N PRO A 654 -17.46 22.65 11.42
CA PRO A 654 -18.04 22.72 10.08
C PRO A 654 -16.97 22.61 8.99
N ARG A 655 -17.13 21.64 8.09
CA ARG A 655 -16.26 21.38 6.95
C ARG A 655 -17.00 21.39 5.61
N LEU A 656 -16.41 22.05 4.61
CA LEU A 656 -16.87 22.08 3.22
C LEU A 656 -16.37 20.85 2.45
N TYR A 657 -17.29 20.08 1.86
CA TYR A 657 -16.97 18.88 1.08
C TYR A 657 -16.82 19.19 -0.43
N LEU A 658 -15.89 18.50 -1.10
CA LEU A 658 -15.39 18.90 -2.43
C LEU A 658 -16.22 18.41 -3.63
N MET A 659 -17.12 17.43 -3.45
CA MET A 659 -18.04 16.98 -4.51
C MET A 659 -19.32 17.80 -4.53
N ASN A 660 -20.17 17.70 -3.50
CA ASN A 660 -21.46 18.40 -3.43
C ASN A 660 -21.32 19.92 -3.19
N GLY A 661 -20.35 20.36 -2.37
CA GLY A 661 -20.18 21.76 -1.97
C GLY A 661 -21.02 22.15 -0.76
N GLN A 662 -21.54 21.16 -0.03
CA GLN A 662 -22.24 21.36 1.24
C GLN A 662 -21.23 21.48 2.39
N THR A 663 -21.64 22.18 3.45
CA THR A 663 -20.92 22.21 4.72
C THR A 663 -21.65 21.32 5.72
N ALA A 664 -20.97 20.34 6.27
CA ALA A 664 -21.47 19.47 7.34
C ALA A 664 -20.39 19.31 8.43
N GLN A 665 -20.65 18.49 9.44
CA GLN A 665 -19.68 18.25 10.52
C GLN A 665 -18.49 17.39 10.02
N VAL A 666 -17.38 17.39 10.74
CA VAL A 666 -16.22 16.52 10.43
C VAL A 666 -16.53 15.06 10.77
N LYS A 667 -17.19 14.80 11.90
CA LYS A 667 -17.51 13.45 12.39
C LYS A 667 -18.79 13.47 13.22
N LEU A 668 -19.87 12.84 12.75
CA LEU A 668 -21.08 12.60 13.55
C LEU A 668 -20.86 11.47 14.56
N LYS A 669 -21.49 11.57 15.74
CA LYS A 669 -21.55 10.49 16.73
C LYS A 669 -22.30 9.27 16.19
N ASN A 670 -21.92 8.08 16.66
CA ASN A 670 -22.51 6.78 16.28
C ASN A 670 -22.38 6.42 14.78
N VAL A 671 -21.49 7.10 14.04
CA VAL A 671 -21.12 6.74 12.67
C VAL A 671 -19.64 6.36 12.64
N VAL A 672 -19.30 5.30 11.92
CA VAL A 672 -17.91 4.86 11.68
C VAL A 672 -17.16 5.93 10.88
N PRO A 673 -15.94 6.33 11.31
CA PRO A 673 -15.12 7.20 10.49
C PRO A 673 -14.69 6.51 9.20
N HIS A 674 -14.61 7.26 8.11
CA HIS A 674 -14.00 6.80 6.86
C HIS A 674 -12.52 6.44 7.09
N ASP A 675 -11.77 7.26 7.83
CA ASP A 675 -10.34 7.05 8.10
C ASP A 675 -9.95 7.67 9.45
N ILE A 676 -8.79 7.29 10.00
CA ILE A 676 -8.29 7.80 11.29
C ILE A 676 -7.33 9.00 11.17
N GLY A 677 -7.18 9.61 10.00
CA GLY A 677 -6.41 10.85 9.78
C GLY A 677 -5.33 10.74 8.69
N GLU A 678 -4.51 11.81 8.56
CA GLU A 678 -3.44 11.92 7.54
C GLU A 678 -2.02 12.12 8.13
N PRO A 679 -0.94 11.74 7.42
CA PRO A 679 0.46 11.96 7.87
C PRO A 679 0.84 13.42 8.11
N GLU A 680 0.21 14.36 7.40
CA GLU A 680 0.50 15.78 7.49
C GLU A 680 -0.16 16.46 8.70
N ASP A 681 -0.99 15.74 9.46
CA ASP A 681 -1.76 16.29 10.58
C ASP A 681 -1.56 15.45 11.86
N GLU A 682 -2.61 14.98 12.52
CA GLU A 682 -2.50 14.22 13.78
C GLU A 682 -3.47 13.01 13.80
N PRO A 683 -3.00 11.81 13.40
CA PRO A 683 -3.80 10.59 13.39
C PRO A 683 -4.42 10.24 14.74
N TRP A 684 -5.53 9.49 14.72
CA TRP A 684 -6.47 9.19 15.81
C TRP A 684 -7.16 10.42 16.45
N GLN A 685 -6.51 11.59 16.49
CA GLN A 685 -7.08 12.82 17.04
C GLN A 685 -7.94 13.58 16.02
N ARG A 686 -7.55 13.55 14.73
CA ARG A 686 -8.27 14.21 13.63
C ARG A 686 -8.60 13.21 12.53
N VAL A 687 -9.69 12.48 12.77
CA VAL A 687 -10.29 11.45 11.89
C VAL A 687 -11.01 12.06 10.68
N ASN A 688 -11.42 11.21 9.74
CA ASN A 688 -12.07 11.59 8.48
C ASN A 688 -11.23 12.63 7.70
N ALA A 689 -9.95 12.39 7.44
CA ALA A 689 -9.14 13.29 6.60
C ALA A 689 -9.62 13.31 5.13
N TYR A 690 -10.36 12.29 4.68
CA TYR A 690 -11.13 12.35 3.44
C TYR A 690 -12.18 13.47 3.44
N LEU A 691 -12.32 14.14 2.30
CA LEU A 691 -13.14 15.35 2.16
C LEU A 691 -13.81 15.51 0.80
N ILE A 692 -13.78 14.49 -0.06
CA ILE A 692 -14.41 14.59 -1.38
C ILE A 692 -15.93 14.49 -1.22
N HIS A 693 -16.41 13.48 -0.51
CA HIS A 693 -17.81 13.29 -0.11
C HIS A 693 -17.96 13.46 1.41
N ASP A 694 -19.16 13.81 1.87
CA ASP A 694 -19.52 13.64 3.28
C ASP A 694 -19.79 12.15 3.53
N THR A 695 -18.94 11.53 4.35
CA THR A 695 -18.97 10.09 4.64
C THR A 695 -19.94 9.75 5.77
N ALA A 696 -20.47 10.74 6.50
CA ALA A 696 -21.42 10.51 7.59
C ALA A 696 -22.80 10.03 7.12
N GLY A 697 -23.04 10.03 5.80
CA GLY A 697 -24.23 9.47 5.15
C GLY A 697 -23.97 8.23 4.29
N TRP A 698 -22.78 7.62 4.36
CA TRP A 698 -22.42 6.43 3.57
C TRP A 698 -23.08 5.16 4.12
N LYS A 699 -23.51 4.28 3.21
CA LYS A 699 -24.35 3.10 3.47
C LYS A 699 -23.55 1.80 3.69
N ASP A 700 -22.22 1.86 3.76
CA ASP A 700 -21.37 0.67 3.89
C ASP A 700 -20.47 0.70 5.14
N LEU A 701 -19.89 1.85 5.51
CA LEU A 701 -18.98 2.00 6.67
C LEU A 701 -19.53 1.38 7.97
N ASN A 702 -20.74 1.74 8.38
CA ASN A 702 -21.40 1.24 9.59
C ASN A 702 -21.64 -0.29 9.54
N LEU A 703 -21.99 -0.82 8.36
CA LEU A 703 -22.28 -2.24 8.15
C LEU A 703 -20.99 -3.07 8.17
N LYS A 704 -19.94 -2.57 7.51
CA LYS A 704 -18.60 -3.15 7.48
C LYS A 704 -17.96 -3.23 8.87
N PHE A 705 -18.33 -2.36 9.81
CA PHE A 705 -17.90 -2.45 11.21
C PHE A 705 -18.54 -3.65 11.90
N VAL A 706 -19.88 -3.76 11.88
CA VAL A 706 -20.61 -4.89 12.49
C VAL A 706 -20.17 -6.23 11.92
N LEU A 707 -19.97 -6.28 10.60
CA LEU A 707 -19.46 -7.47 9.91
C LEU A 707 -18.05 -7.85 10.39
N GLN A 708 -17.09 -6.91 10.39
CA GLN A 708 -15.72 -7.20 10.83
C GLN A 708 -15.67 -7.58 12.31
N VAL A 709 -16.37 -6.87 13.21
CA VAL A 709 -16.44 -7.21 14.64
C VAL A 709 -16.85 -8.67 14.85
N TYR A 710 -17.88 -9.14 14.15
CA TYR A 710 -18.31 -10.53 14.30
C TYR A 710 -17.34 -11.53 13.66
N ARG A 711 -16.71 -11.22 12.52
CA ARG A 711 -15.63 -12.05 11.96
C ARG A 711 -14.46 -12.16 12.93
N ASP A 712 -14.06 -11.05 13.56
CA ASP A 712 -12.90 -11.00 14.45
C ASP A 712 -13.17 -11.78 15.74
N TYR A 713 -14.39 -11.66 16.28
CA TYR A 713 -14.88 -12.56 17.32
C TYR A 713 -14.91 -14.03 16.85
N TYR A 714 -15.41 -14.32 15.65
CA TYR A 714 -15.49 -15.70 15.13
C TYR A 714 -14.10 -16.35 14.98
N LEU A 715 -13.10 -15.61 14.50
CA LEU A 715 -11.73 -16.09 14.32
C LEU A 715 -10.93 -16.18 15.64
N THR A 716 -11.21 -15.31 16.62
CA THR A 716 -10.42 -15.23 17.87
C THR A 716 -11.10 -15.79 19.12
N GLN A 717 -12.42 -16.00 19.07
CA GLN A 717 -13.30 -16.40 20.18
C GLN A 717 -13.22 -15.46 21.41
N ASP A 718 -12.83 -14.19 21.18
CA ASP A 718 -12.63 -13.20 22.24
C ASP A 718 -13.97 -12.61 22.72
N THR A 719 -14.59 -13.29 23.69
CA THR A 719 -15.90 -12.90 24.25
C THR A 719 -15.87 -11.54 24.95
N ALA A 720 -14.74 -11.12 25.52
CA ALA A 720 -14.62 -9.80 26.15
C ALA A 720 -14.64 -8.68 25.09
N TYR A 721 -13.97 -8.90 23.95
CA TYR A 721 -14.09 -8.04 22.78
C TYR A 721 -15.52 -7.96 22.24
N LEU A 722 -16.24 -9.09 22.12
CA LEU A 722 -17.63 -9.05 21.67
C LEU A 722 -18.56 -8.28 22.64
N GLN A 723 -18.31 -8.39 23.95
CA GLN A 723 -19.06 -7.64 24.98
C GLN A 723 -18.82 -6.13 24.90
N ASP A 724 -17.55 -5.70 24.76
CA ASP A 724 -17.20 -4.29 24.54
C ASP A 724 -17.81 -3.73 23.25
N MET A 725 -17.79 -4.51 22.15
CA MET A 725 -18.26 -4.07 20.84
C MET A 725 -19.77 -4.12 20.65
N TRP A 726 -20.52 -4.89 21.44
CA TRP A 726 -21.97 -5.07 21.25
C TRP A 726 -22.77 -3.75 21.32
N PRO A 727 -22.57 -2.87 22.33
CA PRO A 727 -23.23 -1.55 22.36
C PRO A 727 -22.85 -0.67 21.16
N VAL A 728 -21.62 -0.80 20.64
CA VAL A 728 -21.16 -0.03 19.47
C VAL A 728 -21.84 -0.53 18.20
N CYS A 729 -22.00 -1.86 18.04
CA CYS A 729 -22.75 -2.47 16.93
C CYS A 729 -24.21 -2.05 16.93
N GLN A 730 -24.87 -2.02 18.10
CA GLN A 730 -26.22 -1.46 18.23
C GLN A 730 -26.26 0.02 17.83
N ALA A 731 -25.34 0.84 18.35
CA ALA A 731 -25.30 2.28 18.10
C ALA A 731 -25.15 2.65 16.62
N VAL A 732 -24.31 1.92 15.86
CA VAL A 732 -24.15 2.16 14.41
C VAL A 732 -25.35 1.67 13.62
N MET A 733 -25.89 0.48 13.91
CA MET A 733 -27.04 -0.08 13.18
C MET A 733 -28.32 0.72 13.42
N ASP A 734 -28.55 1.17 14.65
CA ASP A 734 -29.69 2.05 14.97
C ASP A 734 -29.56 3.41 14.28
N SER A 735 -28.33 3.86 13.97
CA SER A 735 -28.13 5.03 13.12
C SER A 735 -28.46 4.76 11.65
N GLU A 736 -28.30 3.53 11.15
CA GLU A 736 -28.59 3.16 9.75
C GLU A 736 -30.09 2.94 9.47
N LEU A 737 -30.90 2.62 10.48
CA LEU A 737 -32.36 2.44 10.33
C LEU A 737 -33.08 3.65 9.69
N LYS A 738 -32.49 4.84 9.73
CA LYS A 738 -32.98 6.05 9.05
C LYS A 738 -32.94 5.99 7.51
N PHE A 739 -32.29 4.96 6.96
CA PHE A 739 -32.11 4.76 5.51
C PHE A 739 -33.01 3.66 4.92
N ASP A 740 -33.81 2.99 5.75
CA ASP A 740 -35.03 2.28 5.35
C ASP A 740 -36.14 3.34 5.27
N THR A 741 -36.49 3.80 4.07
CA THR A 741 -37.42 4.93 3.90
C THR A 741 -38.84 4.55 3.51
N ASP A 742 -39.12 3.26 3.28
CA ASP A 742 -40.47 2.73 3.02
C ASP A 742 -40.95 1.61 3.97
N ASP A 743 -40.15 1.25 4.99
CA ASP A 743 -40.41 0.20 5.99
C ASP A 743 -40.47 -1.21 5.37
N ASP A 744 -39.77 -1.46 4.25
CA ASP A 744 -39.62 -2.80 3.66
C ASP A 744 -38.44 -3.62 4.24
N GLY A 745 -37.66 -3.05 5.17
CA GLY A 745 -36.60 -3.73 5.89
C GLY A 745 -35.24 -3.76 5.18
N LEU A 746 -35.11 -3.06 4.05
CA LEU A 746 -33.87 -2.83 3.32
C LEU A 746 -33.40 -1.37 3.51
N ILE A 747 -32.31 -0.94 2.86
CA ILE A 747 -31.84 0.46 2.90
C ILE A 747 -31.56 1.00 1.50
N GLU A 748 -31.75 2.31 1.31
CA GLU A 748 -31.60 2.97 0.01
C GLU A 748 -30.33 3.83 -0.12
N ASN A 749 -29.57 3.59 -1.18
CA ASN A 749 -28.55 4.52 -1.66
C ASN A 749 -29.20 5.80 -2.19
N SER A 750 -28.62 6.95 -1.84
CA SER A 750 -29.31 8.25 -1.87
C SER A 750 -29.18 9.02 -3.18
N GLY A 751 -28.89 8.35 -4.31
CA GLY A 751 -28.78 8.99 -5.63
C GLY A 751 -27.50 9.80 -5.84
N PHE A 752 -26.49 9.57 -5.00
CA PHE A 752 -25.10 9.99 -5.18
C PHE A 752 -24.18 8.84 -4.74
N ALA A 753 -22.87 8.98 -4.95
CA ALA A 753 -21.93 7.96 -4.47
C ALA A 753 -21.75 8.10 -2.94
N ASP A 754 -22.33 7.15 -2.21
CA ASP A 754 -22.45 7.10 -0.76
C ASP A 754 -21.95 5.77 -0.18
N GLN A 755 -20.86 5.24 -0.73
CA GLN A 755 -20.16 4.00 -0.35
C GLN A 755 -18.78 3.93 -1.05
N THR A 756 -17.95 2.91 -0.76
CA THR A 756 -16.55 2.75 -1.23
C THR A 756 -16.29 3.04 -2.72
N TYR A 757 -17.24 2.76 -3.62
CA TYR A 757 -17.22 3.22 -5.01
C TYR A 757 -17.64 4.69 -5.09
N ASP A 758 -16.78 5.58 -4.58
CA ASP A 758 -17.03 7.00 -4.34
C ASP A 758 -17.29 7.86 -5.60
N ALA A 759 -17.20 7.28 -6.79
CA ALA A 759 -17.57 7.89 -8.06
C ALA A 759 -18.59 7.06 -8.87
N TRP A 760 -19.17 5.99 -8.30
CA TRP A 760 -20.24 5.20 -8.92
C TRP A 760 -21.54 5.38 -8.12
N VAL A 761 -22.56 5.95 -8.77
CA VAL A 761 -23.82 6.34 -8.12
C VAL A 761 -24.82 5.19 -8.16
N ALA A 762 -25.31 4.78 -6.99
CA ALA A 762 -26.48 3.91 -6.83
C ALA A 762 -27.69 4.72 -6.30
N THR A 763 -28.90 4.29 -6.65
CA THR A 763 -30.16 4.93 -6.24
C THR A 763 -31.20 3.90 -5.83
N GLY A 764 -31.83 4.07 -4.66
CA GLY A 764 -32.69 3.04 -4.07
C GLY A 764 -31.87 1.90 -3.48
N ALA A 765 -32.49 0.76 -3.22
CA ALA A 765 -31.78 -0.45 -2.79
C ALA A 765 -30.73 -0.86 -3.84
N SER A 766 -29.52 -1.23 -3.40
CA SER A 766 -28.45 -1.74 -4.27
C SER A 766 -28.03 -3.16 -3.86
N ALA A 767 -27.52 -3.95 -4.81
CA ALA A 767 -27.01 -5.29 -4.47
C ALA A 767 -25.80 -5.24 -3.52
N TYR A 768 -24.98 -4.18 -3.62
CA TYR A 768 -23.83 -3.98 -2.74
C TYR A 768 -24.26 -3.62 -1.31
N CYS A 769 -24.83 -2.43 -1.09
CA CYS A 769 -25.20 -1.98 0.26
C CYS A 769 -26.35 -2.82 0.84
N GLY A 770 -27.30 -3.26 0.02
CA GLY A 770 -28.38 -4.14 0.46
C GLY A 770 -27.89 -5.52 0.91
N SER A 771 -26.88 -6.12 0.24
CA SER A 771 -26.34 -7.40 0.73
C SER A 771 -25.50 -7.22 1.99
N LEU A 772 -24.72 -6.12 2.11
CA LEU A 772 -24.04 -5.76 3.36
C LEU A 772 -25.03 -5.52 4.50
N TRP A 773 -26.18 -4.91 4.23
CA TRP A 773 -27.24 -4.66 5.22
C TRP A 773 -27.84 -5.96 5.73
N LEU A 774 -28.31 -6.86 4.84
CA LEU A 774 -28.84 -8.15 5.27
C LEU A 774 -27.81 -9.01 6.00
N ALA A 775 -26.54 -8.93 5.60
CA ALA A 775 -25.44 -9.59 6.31
C ALA A 775 -25.21 -8.99 7.72
N ALA A 776 -25.17 -7.67 7.86
CA ALA A 776 -25.02 -6.99 9.15
C ALA A 776 -26.24 -7.24 10.08
N VAL A 777 -27.46 -7.19 9.56
CA VAL A 777 -28.69 -7.56 10.27
C VAL A 777 -28.68 -9.03 10.70
N CYS A 778 -28.17 -9.94 9.86
CA CYS A 778 -27.98 -11.34 10.22
C CYS A 778 -26.96 -11.53 11.35
N VAL A 779 -25.86 -10.77 11.32
CA VAL A 779 -24.89 -10.68 12.43
C VAL A 779 -25.52 -10.12 13.70
N MET A 780 -26.34 -9.07 13.63
CA MET A 780 -27.05 -8.52 14.81
C MET A 780 -27.95 -9.58 15.45
N CYS A 781 -28.67 -10.38 14.66
CA CYS A 781 -29.44 -11.52 15.16
C CYS A 781 -28.52 -12.55 15.85
N LYS A 782 -27.38 -12.89 15.24
CA LYS A 782 -26.42 -13.86 15.79
C LYS A 782 -25.85 -13.40 17.13
N VAL A 783 -25.37 -12.15 17.21
CA VAL A 783 -24.73 -11.61 18.40
C VAL A 783 -25.74 -11.40 19.52
N ALA A 784 -26.94 -10.90 19.22
CA ALA A 784 -28.03 -10.83 20.20
C ALA A 784 -28.33 -12.21 20.83
N GLY A 785 -28.35 -13.27 20.02
CA GLY A 785 -28.49 -14.65 20.51
C GLY A 785 -27.31 -15.17 21.33
N ILE A 786 -26.07 -14.69 21.09
CA ILE A 786 -24.87 -15.04 21.89
C ILE A 786 -24.89 -14.33 23.25
N VAL A 787 -25.26 -13.05 23.30
CA VAL A 787 -25.21 -12.24 24.53
C VAL A 787 -26.50 -12.29 25.36
N GLY A 788 -27.57 -12.89 24.82
CA GLY A 788 -28.86 -13.06 25.51
C GLY A 788 -29.84 -11.90 25.34
N ASP A 789 -29.64 -11.04 24.34
CA ASP A 789 -30.42 -9.83 24.10
C ASP A 789 -31.71 -10.14 23.29
N GLY A 790 -32.75 -10.56 23.99
CA GLY A 790 -34.01 -11.01 23.37
C GLY A 790 -34.77 -9.90 22.63
N GLU A 791 -34.67 -8.64 23.08
CA GLU A 791 -35.36 -7.51 22.44
C GLU A 791 -34.68 -7.14 21.10
N VAL A 792 -33.35 -7.02 21.11
CA VAL A 792 -32.58 -6.74 19.89
C VAL A 792 -32.65 -7.91 18.91
N LEU A 793 -32.66 -9.15 19.40
CA LEU A 793 -32.91 -10.34 18.57
C LEU A 793 -34.27 -10.28 17.89
N GLN A 794 -35.35 -9.92 18.61
CA GLN A 794 -36.69 -9.79 18.03
C GLN A 794 -36.76 -8.66 16.99
N LYS A 795 -36.19 -7.49 17.31
CA LYS A 795 -36.10 -6.32 16.42
C LYS A 795 -35.43 -6.69 15.09
N TYR A 796 -34.19 -7.17 15.14
CA TYR A 796 -33.45 -7.48 13.91
C TYR A 796 -33.97 -8.73 13.20
N SER A 797 -34.58 -9.70 13.89
CA SER A 797 -35.24 -10.83 13.21
C SER A 797 -36.44 -10.39 12.38
N ALA A 798 -37.21 -9.39 12.84
CA ALA A 798 -38.32 -8.82 12.08
C ALA A 798 -37.83 -8.06 10.84
N ILE A 799 -36.82 -7.21 10.99
CA ILE A 799 -36.16 -6.49 9.88
C ILE A 799 -35.61 -7.48 8.86
N ARG A 800 -34.82 -8.46 9.31
CA ARG A 800 -34.20 -9.51 8.47
C ARG A 800 -35.22 -10.21 7.57
N ARG A 801 -36.39 -10.54 8.11
CA ARG A 801 -37.46 -11.21 7.37
C ARG A 801 -37.99 -10.30 6.25
N LYS A 802 -38.40 -9.06 6.59
CA LYS A 802 -38.88 -8.10 5.58
C LYS A 802 -37.81 -7.83 4.50
N GLY A 803 -36.60 -7.49 4.92
CA GLY A 803 -35.49 -7.12 4.03
C GLY A 803 -35.03 -8.26 3.12
N THR A 804 -35.13 -9.52 3.56
CA THR A 804 -34.86 -10.68 2.68
C THR A 804 -35.94 -10.82 1.62
N GLU A 805 -37.22 -10.64 1.98
CA GLU A 805 -38.34 -10.60 1.02
C GLU A 805 -38.23 -9.41 0.06
N ALA A 806 -37.67 -8.28 0.51
CA ALA A 806 -37.43 -7.06 -0.27
C ALA A 806 -36.27 -7.17 -1.26
N PHE A 807 -35.10 -7.61 -0.81
CA PHE A 807 -33.89 -7.71 -1.63
C PHE A 807 -34.10 -8.64 -2.83
N GLU A 808 -34.76 -9.78 -2.63
CA GLU A 808 -35.17 -10.67 -3.70
C GLU A 808 -36.23 -10.01 -4.62
N ARG A 809 -37.26 -9.35 -4.07
CA ARG A 809 -38.31 -8.66 -4.84
C ARG A 809 -37.77 -7.55 -5.75
N LEU A 810 -36.81 -6.75 -5.25
CA LEU A 810 -36.34 -5.52 -5.89
C LEU A 810 -35.17 -5.74 -6.84
N LEU A 811 -34.28 -6.70 -6.55
CA LEU A 811 -32.99 -6.82 -7.23
C LEU A 811 -32.81 -8.13 -8.00
N TRP A 812 -33.44 -9.25 -7.60
CA TRP A 812 -33.27 -10.51 -8.32
C TRP A 812 -34.02 -10.52 -9.66
N ASN A 813 -33.29 -10.51 -10.77
CA ASN A 813 -33.86 -10.44 -12.12
C ASN A 813 -34.11 -11.83 -12.78
N GLY A 814 -33.97 -12.92 -12.03
CA GLY A 814 -34.06 -14.28 -12.53
C GLY A 814 -32.73 -14.91 -12.98
N LYS A 815 -31.63 -14.15 -13.05
CA LYS A 815 -30.27 -14.70 -13.28
C LYS A 815 -29.20 -14.14 -12.33
N TYR A 816 -29.28 -12.87 -11.97
CA TYR A 816 -28.34 -12.19 -11.05
C TYR A 816 -29.07 -11.06 -10.30
N TYR A 817 -28.36 -10.34 -9.42
CA TYR A 817 -28.91 -9.17 -8.73
C TYR A 817 -28.55 -7.90 -9.51
N ASN A 818 -29.58 -7.09 -9.81
CA ASN A 818 -29.43 -5.76 -10.39
C ASN A 818 -28.52 -4.89 -9.53
N TYR A 819 -27.75 -3.99 -10.15
CA TYR A 819 -26.89 -3.03 -9.46
C TYR A 819 -27.68 -2.17 -8.46
N ASP A 820 -28.81 -1.58 -8.91
CA ASP A 820 -29.77 -0.88 -8.05
C ASP A 820 -31.23 -1.07 -8.48
N SER A 821 -32.18 -0.67 -7.64
CA SER A 821 -33.63 -0.80 -7.86
C SER A 821 -34.26 0.37 -8.61
N SER A 822 -33.49 1.38 -9.01
CA SER A 822 -34.03 2.65 -9.56
C SER A 822 -34.72 2.54 -10.92
N GLY A 823 -34.53 1.43 -11.64
CA GLY A 823 -35.00 1.26 -13.02
C GLY A 823 -34.31 2.17 -14.03
N GLY A 824 -33.20 2.82 -13.64
CA GLY A 824 -32.40 3.67 -14.50
C GLY A 824 -31.63 2.89 -15.57
N PRO A 825 -31.00 3.57 -16.54
CA PRO A 825 -30.33 2.93 -17.67
C PRO A 825 -29.24 1.92 -17.27
N PHE A 826 -28.63 2.09 -16.10
CA PHE A 826 -27.53 1.27 -15.59
C PHE A 826 -27.93 0.29 -14.47
N SER A 827 -29.17 0.31 -13.97
CA SER A 827 -29.64 -0.58 -12.88
C SER A 827 -29.43 -2.07 -13.18
N SER A 828 -29.52 -2.47 -14.46
CA SER A 828 -29.26 -3.83 -14.92
C SER A 828 -27.77 -4.20 -15.09
N THR A 829 -26.83 -3.39 -14.60
CA THR A 829 -25.40 -3.74 -14.68
C THR A 829 -25.10 -4.92 -13.76
N VAL A 830 -24.33 -5.88 -14.27
CA VAL A 830 -23.74 -6.96 -13.48
C VAL A 830 -22.54 -6.37 -12.74
N MET A 831 -22.71 -6.13 -11.43
CA MET A 831 -21.64 -5.67 -10.56
C MET A 831 -20.81 -6.85 -10.06
N SER A 832 -19.48 -6.74 -10.07
CA SER A 832 -18.57 -7.81 -9.63
C SER A 832 -18.71 -8.13 -8.14
N ASP A 833 -19.05 -7.13 -7.30
CA ASP A 833 -19.15 -7.24 -5.85
C ASP A 833 -20.60 -7.33 -5.33
N GLN A 834 -21.56 -7.70 -6.20
CA GLN A 834 -23.00 -7.81 -5.85
C GLN A 834 -23.31 -8.88 -4.78
N CYS A 835 -22.32 -9.66 -4.35
CA CYS A 835 -22.43 -10.70 -3.34
C CYS A 835 -21.56 -10.42 -2.09
N ALA A 836 -21.11 -9.18 -1.87
CA ALA A 836 -20.24 -8.79 -0.75
C ALA A 836 -20.78 -9.23 0.62
N GLY A 837 -22.10 -9.13 0.86
CA GLY A 837 -22.73 -9.63 2.09
C GLY A 837 -22.58 -11.14 2.27
N GLN A 838 -22.86 -11.93 1.22
CA GLN A 838 -22.74 -13.40 1.27
C GLN A 838 -21.29 -13.85 1.46
N TRP A 839 -20.33 -13.18 0.82
CA TRP A 839 -18.90 -13.42 1.00
C TRP A 839 -18.47 -13.30 2.46
N PHE A 840 -18.93 -12.23 3.13
CA PHE A 840 -18.57 -11.97 4.52
C PHE A 840 -19.30 -12.86 5.52
N LEU A 841 -20.56 -13.24 5.25
CA LEU A 841 -21.28 -14.26 6.03
C LEU A 841 -20.59 -15.62 5.95
N ARG A 842 -20.20 -16.08 4.74
CA ARG A 842 -19.39 -17.29 4.53
C ARG A 842 -18.05 -17.22 5.27
N ALA A 843 -17.37 -16.07 5.22
CA ALA A 843 -16.10 -15.85 5.93
C ALA A 843 -16.23 -15.84 7.46
N SER A 844 -17.47 -15.69 7.98
CA SER A 844 -17.78 -15.64 9.42
C SER A 844 -18.59 -16.86 9.91
N GLY A 845 -18.78 -17.89 9.07
CA GLY A 845 -19.53 -19.10 9.41
C GLY A 845 -21.03 -18.88 9.66
N LEU A 846 -21.66 -17.90 8.99
CA LEU A 846 -23.10 -17.57 9.10
C LEU A 846 -23.88 -17.82 7.81
N ASP A 847 -23.79 -19.06 7.33
CA ASP A 847 -24.10 -19.44 5.96
C ASP A 847 -25.00 -20.69 5.86
N HIS A 848 -25.53 -21.13 7.01
CA HIS A 848 -26.27 -22.37 7.21
C HIS A 848 -27.48 -22.16 8.13
N GLY A 849 -28.51 -22.99 7.95
CA GLY A 849 -29.71 -22.99 8.79
C GLY A 849 -30.43 -21.62 8.78
N GLU A 850 -30.83 -21.16 9.97
CA GLU A 850 -31.57 -19.91 10.14
C GLU A 850 -30.79 -18.62 9.78
N PHE A 851 -29.48 -18.70 9.54
CA PHE A 851 -28.63 -17.55 9.17
C PHE A 851 -28.45 -17.40 7.65
N GLN A 852 -28.96 -18.33 6.85
CA GLN A 852 -28.95 -18.21 5.39
C GLN A 852 -29.98 -17.18 4.90
N VAL A 853 -29.57 -15.91 4.76
CA VAL A 853 -30.41 -14.82 4.22
C VAL A 853 -30.40 -14.72 2.68
N PHE A 854 -29.49 -15.40 1.98
CA PHE A 854 -29.42 -15.40 0.51
C PHE A 854 -29.71 -16.81 -0.07
N PRO A 855 -30.61 -16.95 -1.08
CA PRO A 855 -30.83 -18.22 -1.74
C PRO A 855 -29.56 -18.70 -2.48
N ARG A 856 -29.01 -19.86 -2.09
CA ARG A 856 -27.75 -20.37 -2.64
C ARG A 856 -27.81 -20.59 -4.16
N SER A 857 -28.98 -20.92 -4.69
CA SER A 857 -29.26 -20.98 -6.13
C SER A 857 -29.01 -19.65 -6.83
N HIS A 858 -29.45 -18.54 -6.24
CA HIS A 858 -29.34 -17.20 -6.79
C HIS A 858 -27.90 -16.68 -6.70
N ILE A 859 -27.23 -16.90 -5.56
CA ILE A 859 -25.79 -16.65 -5.39
C ILE A 859 -24.95 -17.42 -6.44
N LEU A 860 -25.19 -18.73 -6.62
CA LEU A 860 -24.45 -19.53 -7.61
C LEU A 860 -24.72 -19.08 -9.06
N SER A 861 -25.90 -18.57 -9.36
CA SER A 861 -26.26 -18.01 -10.66
C SER A 861 -25.62 -16.63 -10.90
N ALA A 862 -25.62 -15.77 -9.88
CA ALA A 862 -24.96 -14.47 -9.88
C ALA A 862 -23.44 -14.62 -10.09
N LEU A 863 -22.76 -15.44 -9.27
CA LEU A 863 -21.32 -15.69 -9.39
C LEU A 863 -20.93 -16.25 -10.77
N LYS A 864 -21.73 -17.16 -11.34
CA LYS A 864 -21.51 -17.65 -12.72
C LYS A 864 -21.73 -16.57 -13.76
N THR A 865 -22.71 -15.69 -13.57
CA THR A 865 -22.96 -14.55 -14.47
C THR A 865 -21.81 -13.53 -14.43
N ILE A 866 -21.27 -13.26 -13.24
CA ILE A 866 -20.07 -12.42 -13.06
C ILE A 866 -18.85 -13.08 -13.73
N PHE A 867 -18.71 -14.41 -13.63
CA PHE A 867 -17.63 -15.12 -14.34
C PHE A 867 -17.81 -15.07 -15.87
N GLU A 868 -19.02 -15.30 -16.39
CA GLU A 868 -19.33 -15.21 -17.82
C GLU A 868 -19.08 -13.81 -18.40
N LEU A 869 -19.48 -12.75 -17.68
CA LEU A 869 -19.50 -11.38 -18.19
C LEU A 869 -18.32 -10.56 -17.67
N ASN A 870 -18.25 -10.29 -16.37
CA ASN A 870 -17.23 -9.42 -15.78
C ASN A 870 -15.80 -10.00 -15.88
N VAL A 871 -15.63 -11.32 -15.90
CA VAL A 871 -14.32 -11.99 -16.03
C VAL A 871 -14.07 -12.41 -17.48
N MET A 872 -14.85 -13.35 -18.02
CA MET A 872 -14.59 -13.88 -19.37
C MET A 872 -14.84 -12.86 -20.48
N GLY A 873 -15.81 -11.95 -20.33
CA GLY A 873 -15.95 -10.79 -21.22
C GLY A 873 -14.80 -9.78 -21.11
N PHE A 874 -14.15 -9.67 -19.95
CA PHE A 874 -13.04 -8.74 -19.73
C PHE A 874 -11.69 -9.32 -20.17
N ALA A 875 -11.38 -9.12 -21.45
CA ALA A 875 -10.14 -9.60 -22.08
C ALA A 875 -9.92 -11.12 -21.93
N ASN A 876 -11.00 -11.90 -22.13
CA ASN A 876 -11.02 -13.37 -22.11
C ASN A 876 -10.54 -13.95 -20.76
N GLY A 877 -11.02 -13.40 -19.64
CA GLY A 877 -10.63 -13.80 -18.28
C GLY A 877 -9.22 -13.39 -17.86
N THR A 878 -8.36 -13.01 -18.82
CA THR A 878 -6.94 -12.77 -18.54
C THR A 878 -6.67 -11.50 -17.74
N MET A 879 -7.68 -10.68 -17.40
CA MET A 879 -7.52 -9.40 -16.69
C MET A 879 -8.35 -9.32 -15.38
N GLY A 880 -8.75 -10.46 -14.80
CA GLY A 880 -9.60 -10.49 -13.61
C GLY A 880 -11.03 -10.05 -13.91
N ALA A 881 -11.77 -9.58 -12.89
CA ALA A 881 -13.12 -9.06 -13.05
C ALA A 881 -13.13 -7.54 -13.20
N VAL A 882 -13.84 -7.01 -14.20
CA VAL A 882 -14.20 -5.58 -14.25
C VAL A 882 -15.42 -5.31 -13.37
N ASN A 883 -15.47 -4.14 -12.72
CA ASN A 883 -16.47 -3.82 -11.72
C ASN A 883 -17.91 -3.84 -12.26
N GLY A 884 -18.15 -3.30 -13.46
CA GLY A 884 -19.47 -3.26 -14.10
C GLY A 884 -19.45 -3.76 -15.54
N MET A 885 -20.25 -4.79 -15.81
CA MET A 885 -20.51 -5.29 -17.18
C MET A 885 -22.01 -5.22 -17.47
N ARG A 886 -22.38 -4.73 -18.66
CA ARG A 886 -23.76 -4.65 -19.13
C ARG A 886 -24.27 -6.04 -19.56
N PRO A 887 -25.61 -6.28 -19.59
CA PRO A 887 -26.17 -7.59 -19.92
C PRO A 887 -25.87 -8.09 -21.35
N ASP A 888 -25.47 -7.18 -22.26
CA ASP A 888 -25.06 -7.47 -23.63
C ASP A 888 -23.55 -7.78 -23.77
N GLY A 889 -22.80 -7.77 -22.66
CA GLY A 889 -21.35 -7.96 -22.64
C GLY A 889 -20.53 -6.71 -22.96
N SER A 890 -21.16 -5.53 -23.04
CA SER A 890 -20.44 -4.25 -23.13
C SER A 890 -20.01 -3.74 -21.74
N LEU A 891 -18.90 -3.00 -21.67
CA LEU A 891 -18.45 -2.38 -20.41
C LEU A 891 -19.45 -1.34 -19.91
N ASP A 892 -19.69 -1.30 -18.60
CA ASP A 892 -20.38 -0.16 -18.01
C ASP A 892 -19.45 1.06 -17.98
N THR A 893 -19.88 2.17 -18.60
CA THR A 893 -19.16 3.44 -18.66
C THR A 893 -19.92 4.59 -17.98
N SER A 894 -20.84 4.29 -17.05
CA SER A 894 -21.51 5.28 -16.20
C SER A 894 -20.55 5.97 -15.24
N SER A 895 -19.50 5.27 -14.82
CA SER A 895 -18.38 5.80 -14.04
C SER A 895 -17.03 5.41 -14.63
N VAL A 896 -15.95 6.05 -14.17
CA VAL A 896 -14.59 5.51 -14.35
C VAL A 896 -14.50 4.18 -13.61
N GLN A 897 -15.01 4.12 -12.38
CA GLN A 897 -14.91 2.96 -11.49
C GLN A 897 -15.65 1.74 -12.03
N SER A 898 -16.79 1.91 -12.72
CA SER A 898 -17.51 0.81 -13.36
C SER A 898 -16.68 0.13 -14.46
N SER A 899 -15.75 0.86 -15.09
CA SER A 899 -14.85 0.38 -16.15
C SER A 899 -13.46 -0.08 -15.66
N GLU A 900 -13.22 -0.04 -14.35
CA GLU A 900 -12.00 -0.53 -13.69
C GLU A 900 -12.16 -1.98 -13.22
N ALA A 901 -11.04 -2.71 -13.16
CA ALA A 901 -10.90 -3.90 -12.33
C ALA A 901 -10.17 -3.51 -11.04
N TRP A 902 -10.81 -3.68 -9.88
CA TRP A 902 -10.22 -3.37 -8.57
C TRP A 902 -9.55 -4.61 -7.98
N VAL A 903 -8.24 -4.57 -7.76
CA VAL A 903 -7.43 -5.75 -7.40
C VAL A 903 -8.00 -6.47 -6.16
N GLY A 904 -8.35 -5.70 -5.12
CA GLY A 904 -8.90 -6.27 -3.90
C GLY A 904 -10.30 -6.86 -4.06
N VAL A 905 -11.14 -6.26 -4.91
CA VAL A 905 -12.48 -6.80 -5.22
C VAL A 905 -12.37 -8.08 -6.03
N VAL A 906 -11.40 -8.18 -6.96
CA VAL A 906 -11.17 -9.41 -7.74
C VAL A 906 -10.73 -10.57 -6.83
N TYR A 907 -9.87 -10.32 -5.83
CA TYR A 907 -9.48 -11.34 -4.86
C TYR A 907 -10.62 -11.71 -3.88
N ALA A 908 -11.41 -10.74 -3.41
CA ALA A 908 -12.60 -11.00 -2.61
C ALA A 908 -13.64 -11.85 -3.37
N LEU A 909 -13.98 -11.47 -4.60
CA LEU A 909 -14.84 -12.25 -5.51
C LEU A 909 -14.32 -13.67 -5.73
N ALA A 910 -13.00 -13.84 -5.91
CA ALA A 910 -12.38 -15.14 -6.03
C ALA A 910 -12.55 -15.99 -4.76
N ALA A 911 -12.49 -15.37 -3.57
CA ALA A 911 -12.80 -16.04 -2.31
C ALA A 911 -14.29 -16.45 -2.24
N THR A 912 -15.23 -15.59 -2.66
CA THR A 912 -16.67 -15.92 -2.74
C THR A 912 -16.95 -17.10 -3.67
N MET A 913 -16.28 -17.13 -4.84
CA MET A 913 -16.34 -18.26 -5.76
C MET A 913 -15.81 -19.54 -5.11
N ILE A 914 -14.65 -19.49 -4.44
CA ILE A 914 -14.08 -20.64 -3.71
C ILE A 914 -15.05 -21.13 -2.62
N GLN A 915 -15.55 -20.24 -1.75
CA GLN A 915 -16.50 -20.54 -0.67
C GLN A 915 -17.70 -21.35 -1.20
N GLU A 916 -18.37 -20.87 -2.25
CA GLU A 916 -19.53 -21.55 -2.84
C GLU A 916 -19.21 -22.84 -3.62
N GLY A 917 -17.94 -23.06 -3.99
CA GLY A 917 -17.45 -24.26 -4.66
C GLY A 917 -17.00 -24.07 -6.11
N LEU A 918 -17.04 -22.84 -6.63
CA LEU A 918 -16.55 -22.44 -7.96
C LEU A 918 -15.03 -22.19 -7.90
N VAL A 919 -14.28 -23.20 -7.45
CA VAL A 919 -12.86 -23.08 -7.09
C VAL A 919 -11.97 -22.77 -8.30
N GLN A 920 -12.29 -23.33 -9.47
CA GLN A 920 -11.51 -23.10 -10.71
C GLN A 920 -11.78 -21.70 -11.26
N GLU A 921 -13.04 -21.25 -11.21
CA GLU A 921 -13.48 -19.92 -11.60
C GLU A 921 -12.83 -18.85 -10.71
N GLY A 922 -12.79 -19.08 -9.39
CA GLY A 922 -12.12 -18.21 -8.42
C GLY A 922 -10.61 -18.09 -8.68
N PHE A 923 -9.90 -19.21 -8.85
CA PHE A 923 -8.48 -19.16 -9.20
C PHE A 923 -8.23 -18.50 -10.58
N HIS A 924 -9.05 -18.76 -11.60
CA HIS A 924 -8.91 -18.11 -12.91
C HIS A 924 -9.08 -16.59 -12.84
N THR A 925 -10.09 -16.14 -12.08
CA THR A 925 -10.40 -14.73 -11.82
C THR A 925 -9.22 -14.02 -11.13
N ALA A 926 -8.65 -14.62 -10.09
CA ALA A 926 -7.48 -14.08 -9.39
C ALA A 926 -6.19 -14.16 -10.23
N GLU A 927 -5.98 -15.23 -11.01
CA GLU A 927 -4.80 -15.41 -11.87
C GLU A 927 -4.72 -14.31 -12.95
N GLY A 928 -5.84 -14.00 -13.60
CA GLY A 928 -5.92 -12.91 -14.57
C GLY A 928 -5.51 -11.56 -13.97
N CYS A 929 -5.86 -11.31 -12.71
CA CYS A 929 -5.45 -10.11 -12.01
C CYS A 929 -3.95 -10.10 -11.67
N TYR A 930 -3.44 -11.16 -11.03
CA TYR A 930 -2.02 -11.29 -10.71
C TYR A 930 -1.13 -11.13 -11.95
N ARG A 931 -1.44 -11.84 -13.05
CA ARG A 931 -0.68 -11.75 -14.30
C ARG A 931 -0.79 -10.37 -14.96
N THR A 932 -1.85 -9.61 -14.69
CA THR A 932 -1.95 -8.22 -15.14
C THR A 932 -0.98 -7.34 -14.37
N VAL A 933 -1.11 -7.30 -13.04
CA VAL A 933 -0.31 -6.47 -12.14
C VAL A 933 1.18 -6.83 -12.22
N TRP A 934 1.52 -8.07 -11.86
CA TRP A 934 2.90 -8.50 -11.64
C TRP A 934 3.65 -8.75 -12.95
N GLU A 935 3.09 -9.54 -13.87
CA GLU A 935 3.81 -9.99 -15.08
C GLU A 935 3.72 -9.00 -16.26
N ARG A 936 2.58 -8.33 -16.46
CA ARG A 936 2.33 -7.52 -17.69
C ARG A 936 2.40 -6.01 -17.48
N LEU A 937 2.14 -5.51 -16.28
CA LEU A 937 2.31 -4.10 -15.90
C LEU A 937 3.57 -3.86 -15.05
N GLY A 938 4.18 -4.89 -14.47
CA GLY A 938 5.42 -4.77 -13.68
C GLY A 938 5.23 -4.04 -12.34
N MET A 939 4.05 -4.17 -11.75
CA MET A 939 3.62 -3.49 -10.51
C MET A 939 3.93 -4.29 -9.23
N ALA A 940 4.91 -5.20 -9.30
CA ALA A 940 5.46 -5.88 -8.12
C ALA A 940 5.84 -4.87 -7.03
N PHE A 941 5.42 -5.13 -5.78
CA PHE A 941 5.64 -4.28 -4.60
C PHE A 941 5.14 -2.82 -4.79
N GLN A 942 4.17 -2.61 -5.67
CA GLN A 942 3.43 -1.36 -5.85
C GLN A 942 2.00 -1.60 -6.36
N THR A 943 1.40 -2.75 -5.99
CA THR A 943 0.10 -3.23 -6.44
C THR A 943 -0.96 -2.12 -6.31
N PRO A 944 -1.64 -1.74 -7.41
CA PRO A 944 -2.58 -0.63 -7.38
C PRO A 944 -3.93 -1.04 -6.77
N GLU A 945 -4.76 -0.04 -6.47
CA GLU A 945 -6.20 -0.25 -6.31
C GLU A 945 -6.80 -0.82 -7.60
N ALA A 946 -6.60 -0.12 -8.71
CA ALA A 946 -7.37 -0.36 -9.93
C ALA A 946 -6.56 -0.28 -11.22
N TYR A 947 -7.05 -0.96 -12.26
CA TYR A 947 -6.61 -0.77 -13.65
C TYR A 947 -7.75 -0.96 -14.66
N CYS A 948 -7.55 -0.41 -15.87
CA CYS A 948 -8.47 -0.57 -17.01
C CYS A 948 -7.81 -1.36 -18.15
N GLN A 949 -8.63 -1.93 -19.03
CA GLN A 949 -8.18 -2.68 -20.23
C GLN A 949 -7.14 -1.92 -21.09
N ARG A 950 -7.21 -0.57 -21.08
CA ARG A 950 -6.31 0.32 -21.84
C ARG A 950 -4.93 0.55 -21.18
N LYS A 951 -4.53 -0.26 -20.20
CA LYS A 951 -3.29 -0.13 -19.40
C LYS A 951 -3.19 1.19 -18.62
N LEU A 952 -4.34 1.74 -18.22
CA LEU A 952 -4.41 2.78 -17.20
C LEU A 952 -4.49 2.10 -15.82
N PHE A 953 -3.98 2.77 -14.80
CA PHE A 953 -4.03 2.33 -13.40
C PHE A 953 -4.34 3.52 -12.49
N ARG A 954 -4.74 3.25 -11.24
CA ARG A 954 -5.07 4.25 -10.22
C ARG A 954 -4.64 3.78 -8.83
N SER A 955 -4.06 4.70 -8.04
CA SER A 955 -3.57 4.52 -6.67
C SER A 955 -2.55 3.38 -6.53
N LEU A 956 -1.28 3.65 -6.84
CA LEU A 956 -0.16 2.71 -6.67
C LEU A 956 0.08 2.37 -5.19
N ALA A 957 0.49 1.12 -4.94
CA ALA A 957 0.74 0.52 -3.63
C ALA A 957 -0.42 0.77 -2.66
N TYR A 958 -1.38 -0.14 -2.66
CA TYR A 958 -2.69 0.03 -2.04
C TYR A 958 -3.02 -1.10 -1.04
N MET A 959 -3.93 -0.84 -0.09
CA MET A 959 -4.27 -1.80 0.97
C MET A 959 -5.23 -2.92 0.53
N ARG A 960 -6.23 -2.61 -0.32
CA ARG A 960 -7.29 -3.54 -0.74
C ARG A 960 -6.79 -4.90 -1.29
N PRO A 961 -5.66 -4.98 -2.04
CA PRO A 961 -5.04 -6.24 -2.48
C PRO A 961 -4.76 -7.30 -1.39
N LEU A 962 -4.61 -6.91 -0.11
CA LEU A 962 -4.40 -7.85 1.00
C LEU A 962 -5.56 -8.85 1.18
N SER A 963 -6.74 -8.55 0.62
CA SER A 963 -7.90 -9.45 0.48
C SER A 963 -7.61 -10.81 -0.17
N ILE A 964 -6.47 -11.01 -0.82
CA ILE A 964 -6.01 -12.36 -1.22
C ILE A 964 -5.95 -13.35 -0.04
N TRP A 965 -5.81 -12.85 1.19
CA TRP A 965 -5.92 -13.66 2.42
C TRP A 965 -7.33 -14.17 2.69
N SER A 966 -8.39 -13.51 2.19
CA SER A 966 -9.75 -14.07 2.24
C SER A 966 -9.89 -15.31 1.34
N MET A 967 -9.11 -15.44 0.27
CA MET A 967 -9.04 -16.69 -0.51
C MET A 967 -8.39 -17.81 0.30
N GLN A 968 -7.37 -17.51 1.12
CA GLN A 968 -6.70 -18.50 1.95
C GLN A 968 -7.66 -19.01 3.04
N LEU A 969 -8.36 -18.11 3.73
CA LEU A 969 -9.44 -18.46 4.67
C LEU A 969 -10.52 -19.31 4.01
N ALA A 970 -10.94 -18.98 2.79
CA ALA A 970 -11.93 -19.75 2.04
C ALA A 970 -11.43 -21.17 1.66
N LEU A 971 -10.14 -21.34 1.40
CA LEU A 971 -9.53 -22.65 1.10
C LEU A 971 -9.40 -23.50 2.39
N GLU A 972 -8.96 -22.89 3.48
CA GLU A 972 -8.79 -23.53 4.79
C GLU A 972 -10.13 -23.98 5.38
N SER A 973 -11.14 -23.10 5.42
CA SER A 973 -12.50 -23.45 5.90
C SER A 973 -13.10 -24.62 5.12
N ARG A 974 -12.85 -24.72 3.81
CA ARG A 974 -13.31 -25.84 2.98
C ARG A 974 -12.55 -27.13 3.23
N ALA A 975 -11.25 -27.06 3.55
CA ALA A 975 -10.48 -28.23 3.95
C ALA A 975 -11.01 -28.81 5.28
N CYS A 976 -11.35 -27.96 6.25
CA CYS A 976 -11.95 -28.36 7.52
C CYS A 976 -13.39 -28.89 7.39
N GLN A 977 -14.14 -28.48 6.35
CA GLN A 977 -15.49 -28.98 6.06
C GLN A 977 -15.51 -30.28 5.23
N ALA A 978 -14.39 -30.72 4.66
CA ALA A 978 -14.33 -31.98 3.93
C ALA A 978 -14.44 -33.16 4.92
N PRO A 979 -15.35 -34.13 4.71
CA PRO A 979 -15.41 -35.29 5.58
C PRO A 979 -14.10 -36.08 5.49
N ALA A 980 -13.48 -36.34 6.63
CA ALA A 980 -12.22 -37.07 6.71
C ALA A 980 -12.35 -38.41 5.96
N VAL A 981 -11.53 -38.61 4.93
CA VAL A 981 -11.52 -39.85 4.14
C VAL A 981 -11.22 -41.00 5.09
N ALA A 982 -12.19 -41.91 5.26
CA ALA A 982 -12.08 -43.00 6.21
C ALA A 982 -10.81 -43.80 5.95
N ALA A 983 -9.94 -43.88 6.96
CA ALA A 983 -8.72 -44.68 6.86
C ALA A 983 -9.11 -46.14 6.54
N PRO A 984 -8.46 -46.79 5.56
CA PRO A 984 -8.85 -48.12 5.12
C PRO A 984 -8.73 -49.10 6.30
N HIS A 985 -9.84 -49.79 6.62
CA HIS A 985 -9.88 -50.73 7.74
C HIS A 985 -8.79 -51.82 7.58
N PRO A 986 -7.90 -52.00 8.56
CA PRO A 986 -6.90 -53.08 8.51
C PRO A 986 -7.57 -54.41 8.85
N GLY A 987 -8.22 -55.04 7.86
CA GLY A 987 -9.02 -56.23 8.12
C GLY A 987 -9.74 -56.86 6.92
N GLN A 988 -9.02 -57.18 5.85
CA GLN A 988 -9.45 -58.27 4.95
C GLN A 988 -8.25 -58.92 4.25
N GLU A 989 -7.84 -60.08 4.78
CA GLU A 989 -6.92 -60.98 4.08
C GLU A 989 -7.64 -61.58 2.87
N ASN A 990 -7.08 -61.43 1.67
CA ASN A 990 -7.43 -62.25 0.51
C ASN A 990 -6.22 -63.11 0.15
N SER A 991 -6.22 -64.35 0.63
CA SER A 991 -5.15 -65.31 0.43
C SER A 991 -5.24 -65.98 -0.94
N LEU A 992 -4.32 -65.62 -1.83
CA LEU A 992 -4.00 -66.40 -3.03
C LEU A 992 -2.48 -66.53 -3.18
N GLN A 993 -2.00 -67.75 -2.95
CA GLN A 993 -0.69 -68.27 -3.36
C GLN A 993 -0.90 -69.31 -4.47
N PRO A 994 0.15 -69.72 -5.21
CA PRO A 994 1.52 -69.20 -5.21
C PRO A 994 1.92 -68.47 -6.51
#